data_AF-A0AAI9R8Q1-F1
#
_entry.id   AF-A0AAI9R8Q1-F1
#
_cell.length_a   1.000
_cell.length_b   1.000
_cell.length_c   1.000
_cell.angle_alpha   90.00
_cell.angle_beta   90.00
_cell.angle_gamma   90.00
#
_symmetry.space_group_name_H-M   'P 1'
#
loop_
_entity.id
_entity.type
_entity.pdbx_description
1 polymer ?
#
loop_
_entity_poly.entity_id
_entity_poly.type
_entity_poly.pdbx_seq_one_letter_code
_entity_poly.pdbx_strand_id
1 'polypeptide(L)'
;MSGSVTVHTVEVTTRDMEGLPDARGDSVASMLATDHGIKVGGVRVNLRYLIKAEMSEDEIERTVYDLFADPVIEIGSCTGALLDSNDLFPHPPEAVIQVGFKPGVTDNAGQAGLDGLLTLYPRLARQTQVATSRTYMFWDLPEGTDSSELAAMLHNPMIERCAIAGAEDCAAARWPSLGFPDRPPAVFAEPAIVDLEVSDKQLEEISETGLLALNLNEMHAIQAHYRDPGVRVARENLGLPPGAPTDAELECLAQTWSEHCSHKIFAARINHKDNVTGESSVIDSLFKTHIVKPTLDIQKEVDWLLSVFHDNSGVIAWNDEWSLCMKAETHNSPSALDPFGGAITGIVGVNRDILGTGLGARPIANTDVFCFGPPDYTGDLPSGLFHPSRVFRGVHAGVRAGGNESGIPTVNGAMVFDERYLGKPLVYCGTVGIMPRHLPDGRESHDKTPSPGDIIYMVGGKVGSDGIHGATFSSLELTEESPSSAVQIGDPITQKKMIDMILEARDTGIIQVITDNGAGGLSSSVGEMAELTDGAEIDLAVVPLKQAGLSPWEILVSESQERMTVGVRPNDCEAFETLAELHEVEATNIGEFTDSGAFVVRFADTPVAHIPISFLHDGCPQLQLESEWTPPQHEPFSPPSLAATGMGDVLCRLIARPNVASKEEWVRSYDHEVIAQSVIKPFCGVNHDAPGDAAVIAPLLGGTQGAVISNGITPRYSDIDAYSMAAASVDEALRNAVCVG
;
A
#
# COMPACT_ATOMS: atom_id res chain seq x y z
N MET A 1 -5.00 41.20 -5.68
CA MET A 1 -6.47 41.10 -5.85
C MET A 1 -6.76 39.67 -6.28
N SER A 2 -7.01 38.77 -5.35
CA SER A 2 -7.40 37.39 -5.64
C SER A 2 -8.91 37.36 -5.85
N GLY A 3 -9.37 37.36 -7.11
CA GLY A 3 -10.77 37.04 -7.40
C GLY A 3 -11.06 35.63 -6.87
N SER A 4 -12.19 35.43 -6.19
CA SER A 4 -12.60 34.09 -5.78
C SER A 4 -12.91 33.28 -7.04
N VAL A 5 -12.09 32.28 -7.34
CA VAL A 5 -12.36 31.33 -8.44
C VAL A 5 -13.71 30.64 -8.17
N THR A 6 -14.58 30.63 -9.18
CA THR A 6 -15.92 30.03 -9.09
C THR A 6 -15.81 28.50 -8.97
N VAL A 7 -16.70 27.91 -8.17
CA VAL A 7 -16.86 26.45 -8.06
C VAL A 7 -18.10 26.05 -8.83
N HIS A 8 -17.92 25.29 -9.90
CA HIS A 8 -18.96 24.66 -10.68
C HIS A 8 -19.28 23.28 -10.10
N THR A 9 -20.50 22.80 -10.32
CA THR A 9 -20.92 21.45 -9.90
C THR A 9 -21.41 20.69 -11.11
N VAL A 10 -20.96 19.44 -11.25
CA VAL A 10 -21.55 18.46 -12.16
C VAL A 10 -22.04 17.27 -11.33
N GLU A 11 -23.30 16.89 -11.50
CA GLU A 11 -23.88 15.68 -10.93
C GLU A 11 -24.17 14.67 -12.04
N VAL A 12 -23.95 13.39 -11.76
CA VAL A 12 -24.11 12.29 -12.70
C VAL A 12 -24.85 11.14 -12.03
N THR A 13 -25.87 10.60 -12.70
CA THR A 13 -26.62 9.42 -12.25
C THR A 13 -26.76 8.40 -13.37
N THR A 14 -26.81 7.12 -13.02
CA THR A 14 -27.10 6.04 -13.97
C THR A 14 -28.52 6.19 -14.54
N ARG A 15 -28.72 5.94 -15.83
CA ARG A 15 -30.07 5.94 -16.43
C ARG A 15 -30.88 4.78 -15.88
N ASP A 16 -32.17 5.03 -15.65
CA ASP A 16 -33.13 3.96 -15.40
C ASP A 16 -33.62 3.40 -16.74
N MET A 17 -33.01 2.31 -17.18
CA MET A 17 -33.29 1.66 -18.46
C MET A 17 -33.45 0.15 -18.27
N GLU A 18 -34.39 -0.45 -19.02
CA GLU A 18 -34.60 -1.90 -18.99
C GLU A 18 -33.30 -2.63 -19.37
N GLY A 19 -32.82 -3.50 -18.47
CA GLY A 19 -31.60 -4.29 -18.66
C GLY A 19 -30.29 -3.58 -18.26
N LEU A 20 -30.34 -2.34 -17.77
CA LEU A 20 -29.19 -1.63 -17.22
C LEU A 20 -29.30 -1.57 -15.69
N PRO A 21 -28.60 -2.43 -14.93
CA PRO A 21 -28.61 -2.35 -13.47
C PRO A 21 -27.87 -1.11 -12.97
N ASP A 22 -28.35 -0.49 -11.89
CA ASP A 22 -27.56 0.51 -11.15
C ASP A 22 -26.56 -0.22 -10.24
N ALA A 23 -25.47 -0.71 -10.85
CA ALA A 23 -24.47 -1.51 -10.16
C ALA A 23 -23.90 -0.83 -8.90
N ARG A 24 -23.86 0.51 -8.86
CA ARG A 24 -23.41 1.27 -7.68
C ARG A 24 -24.44 1.15 -6.55
N GLY A 25 -25.71 1.37 -6.85
CA GLY A 25 -26.82 1.18 -5.90
C GLY A 25 -26.93 -0.26 -5.40
N ASP A 26 -26.90 -1.23 -6.32
CA ASP A 26 -26.99 -2.66 -6.03
C ASP A 26 -25.85 -3.13 -5.13
N SER A 27 -24.63 -2.64 -5.35
CA SER A 27 -23.47 -2.94 -4.51
C SER A 27 -23.66 -2.43 -3.08
N VAL A 28 -24.20 -1.22 -2.90
CA VAL A 28 -24.47 -0.65 -1.57
C VAL A 28 -25.58 -1.42 -0.87
N ALA A 29 -26.67 -1.74 -1.57
CA ALA A 29 -27.77 -2.54 -1.02
C ALA A 29 -27.30 -3.93 -0.59
N SER A 30 -26.48 -4.59 -1.41
CA SER A 30 -25.89 -5.91 -1.12
C SER A 30 -24.95 -5.87 0.09
N MET A 31 -24.13 -4.82 0.20
CA MET A 31 -23.26 -4.59 1.36
C MET A 31 -24.09 -4.40 2.64
N LEU A 32 -25.08 -3.50 2.63
CA LEU A 32 -25.94 -3.26 3.80
C LEU A 32 -26.70 -4.53 4.24
N ALA A 33 -27.18 -5.31 3.27
CA ALA A 33 -27.89 -6.55 3.56
C ALA A 33 -26.97 -7.65 4.13
N THR A 34 -25.75 -7.78 3.59
CA THR A 34 -24.81 -8.83 4.03
C THR A 34 -24.13 -8.45 5.35
N ASP A 35 -23.61 -7.24 5.44
CA ASP A 35 -22.68 -6.84 6.49
C ASP A 35 -23.41 -6.28 7.71
N HIS A 36 -24.61 -5.72 7.51
CA HIS A 36 -25.39 -5.04 8.55
C HIS A 36 -26.81 -5.61 8.72
N GLY A 37 -27.24 -6.55 7.88
CA GLY A 37 -28.60 -7.11 7.93
C GLY A 37 -29.69 -6.12 7.53
N ILE A 38 -29.34 -4.96 6.98
CA ILE A 38 -30.27 -3.89 6.60
C ILE A 38 -30.72 -4.13 5.15
N LYS A 39 -32.00 -4.47 4.98
CA LYS A 39 -32.60 -4.66 3.65
C LYS A 39 -33.36 -3.41 3.25
N VAL A 40 -32.83 -2.73 2.25
CA VAL A 40 -33.38 -1.50 1.66
C VAL A 40 -34.14 -1.84 0.39
N GLY A 41 -35.27 -1.18 0.11
CA GLY A 41 -36.03 -1.45 -1.12
C GLY A 41 -35.46 -0.78 -2.36
N GLY A 42 -34.79 0.37 -2.22
CA GLY A 42 -34.08 1.02 -3.32
C GLY A 42 -32.88 1.84 -2.85
N VAL A 43 -31.79 1.76 -3.60
CA VAL A 43 -30.60 2.62 -3.43
C VAL A 43 -30.19 3.17 -4.78
N ARG A 44 -29.88 4.46 -4.82
CA ARG A 44 -29.26 5.11 -5.98
C ARG A 44 -28.01 5.83 -5.53
N VAL A 45 -26.98 5.86 -6.39
CA VAL A 45 -25.72 6.55 -6.11
C VAL A 45 -25.42 7.53 -7.23
N ASN A 46 -25.42 8.83 -6.91
CA ASN A 46 -24.97 9.87 -7.82
C ASN A 46 -23.49 10.18 -7.58
N LEU A 47 -22.75 10.40 -8.66
CA LEU A 47 -21.43 11.00 -8.60
C LEU A 47 -21.56 12.50 -8.70
N ARG A 48 -20.72 13.23 -7.97
CA ARG A 48 -20.69 14.69 -8.01
C ARG A 48 -19.26 15.19 -8.08
N TYR A 49 -19.01 16.08 -9.03
CA TYR A 49 -17.73 16.72 -9.28
C TYR A 49 -17.85 18.22 -8.96
N LEU A 50 -16.99 18.70 -8.08
CA LEU A 50 -16.84 20.11 -7.74
C LEU A 50 -15.61 20.63 -8.49
N ILE A 51 -15.82 21.53 -9.45
CA ILE A 51 -14.77 22.02 -10.36
C ILE A 51 -14.50 23.48 -10.02
N LYS A 52 -13.34 23.76 -9.42
CA LYS A 52 -12.90 25.11 -9.10
C LYS A 52 -12.05 25.62 -10.26
N ALA A 53 -12.63 26.40 -11.17
CA ALA A 53 -11.98 26.87 -12.39
C ALA A 53 -12.63 28.15 -12.96
N GLU A 54 -11.90 28.87 -13.81
CA GLU A 54 -12.45 30.00 -14.59
C GLU A 54 -13.05 29.49 -15.92
N MET A 55 -14.27 28.96 -15.85
CA MET A 55 -15.02 28.43 -16.99
C MET A 55 -16.28 29.26 -17.28
N SER A 56 -16.64 29.37 -18.55
CA SER A 56 -17.93 29.89 -19.00
C SER A 56 -19.05 28.85 -18.82
N GLU A 57 -20.31 29.29 -18.82
CA GLU A 57 -21.49 28.41 -18.76
C GLU A 57 -21.49 27.38 -19.91
N ASP A 58 -21.20 27.83 -21.14
CA ASP A 58 -21.11 26.94 -22.31
C ASP A 58 -20.00 25.88 -22.17
N GLU A 59 -18.86 26.22 -21.56
CA GLU A 59 -17.76 25.28 -21.35
C GLU A 59 -18.15 24.21 -20.32
N ILE A 60 -18.73 24.60 -19.19
CA ILE A 60 -19.14 23.62 -18.17
C ILE A 60 -20.27 22.72 -18.68
N GLU A 61 -21.25 23.26 -19.42
CA GLU A 61 -22.35 22.48 -20.00
C GLU A 61 -21.84 21.39 -20.95
N ARG A 62 -20.86 21.70 -21.81
CA ARG A 62 -20.25 20.72 -22.71
C ARG A 62 -19.43 19.67 -21.95
N THR A 63 -18.67 20.11 -20.96
CA THR A 63 -17.79 19.26 -20.16
C THR A 63 -18.55 18.13 -19.43
N VAL A 64 -19.85 18.32 -19.15
CA VAL A 64 -20.70 17.26 -18.57
C VAL A 64 -20.58 15.96 -19.35
N TYR A 65 -20.76 15.98 -20.68
CA TYR A 65 -20.74 14.75 -21.49
C TYR A 65 -19.45 14.56 -22.30
N ASP A 66 -18.62 15.59 -22.41
CA ASP A 66 -17.28 15.43 -22.99
C ASP A 66 -16.32 14.73 -22.01
N LEU A 67 -16.60 14.75 -20.71
CA LEU A 67 -15.68 14.23 -19.68
C LEU A 67 -16.36 13.48 -18.52
N PHE A 68 -17.39 14.05 -17.88
CA PHE A 68 -17.82 13.57 -16.56
C PHE A 68 -18.95 12.53 -16.56
N ALA A 69 -19.75 12.46 -17.64
CA ALA A 69 -20.90 11.56 -17.75
C ALA A 69 -20.88 10.80 -19.07
N ASP A 70 -21.15 9.50 -19.01
CA ASP A 70 -21.36 8.71 -20.22
C ASP A 70 -22.72 9.05 -20.87
N PRO A 71 -22.77 9.51 -22.14
CA PRO A 71 -24.00 9.95 -22.77
C PRO A 71 -25.00 8.81 -23.06
N VAL A 72 -24.56 7.55 -23.01
CA VAL A 72 -25.36 6.36 -23.30
C VAL A 72 -26.02 5.82 -22.03
N ILE A 73 -25.26 5.67 -20.95
CA ILE A 73 -25.71 4.99 -19.72
C ILE A 73 -25.94 5.93 -18.54
N GLU A 74 -25.52 7.20 -18.63
CA GLU A 74 -25.64 8.18 -17.56
C GLU A 74 -26.40 9.44 -18.00
N ILE A 75 -26.87 10.18 -17.00
CA ILE A 75 -27.45 11.51 -17.13
C ILE A 75 -26.63 12.43 -16.24
N GLY A 76 -26.02 13.44 -16.87
CA GLY A 76 -25.30 14.51 -16.21
C GLY A 76 -26.08 15.82 -16.18
N SER A 77 -25.88 16.62 -15.13
CA SER A 77 -26.38 17.99 -14.98
C SER A 77 -25.32 18.88 -14.37
N CYS A 78 -25.21 20.12 -14.86
CA CYS A 78 -24.45 21.20 -14.23
C CYS A 78 -25.33 22.33 -13.69
N THR A 79 -26.66 22.19 -13.78
CA THR A 79 -27.65 23.21 -13.39
C THR A 79 -28.65 22.60 -12.40
N GLY A 80 -28.31 22.64 -11.11
CA GLY A 80 -29.17 22.12 -10.03
C GLY A 80 -28.94 20.64 -9.71
N ALA A 81 -29.56 20.17 -8.63
CA ALA A 81 -29.44 18.79 -8.18
C ALA A 81 -30.28 17.86 -9.05
N LEU A 82 -29.73 16.71 -9.47
CA LEU A 82 -30.50 15.72 -10.22
C LEU A 82 -31.68 15.18 -9.41
N LEU A 83 -31.58 15.22 -8.09
CA LEU A 83 -32.62 14.78 -7.15
C LEU A 83 -33.89 15.65 -7.20
N ASP A 84 -33.82 16.87 -7.75
CA ASP A 84 -35.01 17.72 -7.96
C ASP A 84 -35.84 17.30 -9.19
N SER A 85 -35.33 16.37 -10.01
CA SER A 85 -36.02 15.90 -11.22
C SER A 85 -37.08 14.86 -10.89
N ASN A 86 -38.35 15.26 -10.96
CA ASN A 86 -39.49 14.34 -10.80
C ASN A 86 -39.53 13.24 -11.90
N ASP A 87 -38.88 13.47 -13.04
CA ASP A 87 -38.79 12.47 -14.11
C ASP A 87 -37.79 11.37 -13.76
N LEU A 88 -36.73 11.69 -12.99
CA LEU A 88 -35.70 10.75 -12.58
C LEU A 88 -36.02 10.09 -11.24
N PHE A 89 -36.54 10.88 -10.28
CA PHE A 89 -36.85 10.46 -8.93
C PHE A 89 -38.28 10.89 -8.58
N PRO A 90 -39.29 10.08 -8.95
CA PRO A 90 -40.70 10.46 -8.80
C PRO A 90 -41.17 10.52 -7.33
N HIS A 91 -40.41 9.91 -6.42
CA HIS A 91 -40.68 9.89 -4.99
C HIS A 91 -39.44 10.37 -4.22
N PRO A 92 -39.59 11.25 -3.22
CA PRO A 92 -38.46 11.68 -2.42
C PRO A 92 -37.87 10.50 -1.64
N PRO A 93 -36.54 10.41 -1.51
CA PRO A 93 -35.89 9.41 -0.66
C PRO A 93 -36.22 9.65 0.81
N GLU A 94 -36.00 8.63 1.63
CA GLU A 94 -36.15 8.69 3.09
C GLU A 94 -34.86 9.13 3.79
N ALA A 95 -33.71 8.91 3.15
CA ALA A 95 -32.42 9.44 3.58
C ALA A 95 -31.55 9.77 2.38
N VAL A 96 -30.77 10.85 2.49
CA VAL A 96 -29.72 11.22 1.54
C VAL A 96 -28.44 11.45 2.30
N ILE A 97 -27.37 10.79 1.87
CA ILE A 97 -26.05 10.90 2.50
C ILE A 97 -25.06 11.26 1.41
N GLN A 98 -24.44 12.43 1.54
CA GLN A 98 -23.34 12.83 0.66
C GLN A 98 -22.01 12.61 1.37
N VAL A 99 -21.11 11.89 0.72
CA VAL A 99 -19.76 11.57 1.22
C VAL A 99 -18.73 12.14 0.25
N GLY A 100 -17.71 12.82 0.76
CA GLY A 100 -16.58 13.26 -0.04
C GLY A 100 -15.32 13.37 0.81
N PHE A 101 -14.18 13.54 0.17
CA PHE A 101 -12.90 13.58 0.88
C PHE A 101 -12.73 14.84 1.73
N LYS A 102 -11.95 14.71 2.81
CA LYS A 102 -11.46 15.85 3.59
C LYS A 102 -10.40 16.64 2.79
N PRO A 103 -10.17 17.94 3.10
CA PRO A 103 -9.11 18.71 2.47
C PRO A 103 -7.74 18.04 2.58
N GLY A 104 -7.03 17.92 1.45
CA GLY A 104 -5.67 17.35 1.40
C GLY A 104 -5.62 15.84 1.15
N VAL A 105 -6.73 15.11 1.34
CA VAL A 105 -6.80 13.68 1.05
C VAL A 105 -6.76 13.44 -0.46
N THR A 106 -6.11 12.33 -0.86
CA THR A 106 -5.99 11.91 -2.25
C THR A 106 -7.35 11.56 -2.84
N ASP A 107 -7.68 12.16 -3.98
CA ASP A 107 -8.93 11.93 -4.72
C ASP A 107 -8.60 11.54 -6.16
N ASN A 108 -8.40 10.24 -6.40
CA ASN A 108 -7.97 9.72 -7.71
C ASN A 108 -8.96 10.09 -8.82
N ALA A 109 -10.27 10.03 -8.54
CA ALA A 109 -11.30 10.40 -9.51
C ALA A 109 -11.30 11.92 -9.77
N GLY A 110 -11.02 12.72 -8.75
CA GLY A 110 -10.81 14.15 -8.87
C GLY A 110 -9.59 14.47 -9.73
N GLN A 111 -8.47 13.79 -9.51
CA GLN A 111 -7.25 13.95 -10.29
C GLN A 111 -7.45 13.54 -11.76
N ALA A 112 -8.08 12.39 -12.03
CA ALA A 112 -8.42 11.97 -13.38
C ALA A 112 -9.36 12.98 -14.07
N GLY A 113 -10.33 13.53 -13.33
CA GLY A 113 -11.19 14.61 -13.79
C GLY A 113 -10.42 15.90 -14.10
N LEU A 114 -9.39 16.23 -13.30
CA LEU A 114 -8.51 17.36 -13.55
C LEU A 114 -7.68 17.13 -14.81
N ASP A 115 -7.02 15.98 -14.97
CA ASP A 115 -6.20 15.62 -16.13
C ASP A 115 -7.02 15.72 -17.43
N GLY A 116 -8.23 15.14 -17.44
CA GLY A 116 -9.15 15.23 -18.58
C GLY A 116 -9.58 16.67 -18.87
N LEU A 117 -9.86 17.46 -17.84
CA LEU A 117 -10.26 18.87 -18.00
C LEU A 117 -9.11 19.72 -18.56
N LEU A 118 -7.88 19.49 -18.11
CA LEU A 118 -6.69 20.17 -18.62
C LEU A 118 -6.34 19.75 -20.05
N THR A 119 -6.66 18.52 -20.44
CA THR A 119 -6.57 18.05 -21.83
C THR A 119 -7.52 18.83 -22.75
N LEU A 120 -8.78 19.02 -22.31
CA LEU A 120 -9.78 19.78 -23.06
C LEU A 120 -9.50 21.29 -23.06
N TYR A 121 -9.00 21.82 -21.94
CA TYR A 121 -8.77 23.24 -21.72
C TYR A 121 -7.39 23.54 -21.11
N PRO A 122 -6.29 23.41 -21.87
CA PRO A 122 -4.92 23.59 -21.34
C PRO A 122 -4.67 24.96 -20.66
N ARG A 123 -5.45 25.99 -21.04
CA ARG A 123 -5.40 27.33 -20.42
C ARG A 123 -5.68 27.33 -18.91
N LEU A 124 -6.32 26.26 -18.40
CA LEU A 124 -6.79 26.14 -17.01
C LEU A 124 -5.73 25.60 -16.03
N ALA A 125 -4.55 25.19 -16.50
CA ALA A 125 -3.56 24.43 -15.74
C ALA A 125 -3.11 25.05 -14.40
N ARG A 126 -3.13 26.38 -14.26
CA ARG A 126 -2.54 27.05 -13.08
C ARG A 126 -3.50 27.32 -11.93
N GLN A 127 -4.80 27.11 -12.09
CA GLN A 127 -5.82 27.50 -11.09
C GLN A 127 -7.01 26.55 -11.00
N THR A 128 -6.86 25.32 -11.50
CA THR A 128 -7.97 24.38 -11.58
C THR A 128 -7.79 23.23 -10.62
N GLN A 129 -8.86 22.91 -9.90
CA GLN A 129 -8.93 21.74 -9.04
C GLN A 129 -10.28 21.08 -9.21
N VAL A 130 -10.31 19.76 -9.10
CA VAL A 130 -11.53 18.96 -9.14
C VAL A 130 -11.56 18.12 -7.87
N ALA A 131 -12.72 18.08 -7.22
CA ALA A 131 -12.98 17.22 -6.07
C ALA A 131 -14.26 16.43 -6.30
N THR A 132 -14.30 15.20 -5.81
CA THR A 132 -15.41 14.28 -6.00
C THR A 132 -16.16 14.01 -4.70
N SER A 133 -17.42 13.65 -4.86
CA SER A 133 -18.27 13.15 -3.79
C SER A 133 -19.30 12.18 -4.36
N ARG A 134 -19.84 11.32 -3.50
CA ARG A 134 -20.93 10.40 -3.81
C ARG A 134 -22.15 10.79 -2.99
N THR A 135 -23.31 10.80 -3.64
CA THR A 135 -24.59 11.02 -2.98
C THR A 135 -25.39 9.73 -3.01
N TYR A 136 -25.57 9.11 -1.85
CA TYR A 136 -26.37 7.92 -1.65
C TYR A 136 -27.80 8.32 -1.31
N MET A 137 -28.78 7.72 -1.99
CA MET A 137 -30.19 7.99 -1.81
C MET A 137 -30.92 6.68 -1.51
N PHE A 138 -31.77 6.67 -0.48
CA PHE A 138 -32.40 5.46 0.03
C PHE A 138 -33.92 5.55 0.01
N TRP A 139 -34.57 4.47 -0.43
CA TRP A 139 -36.02 4.29 -0.41
C TRP A 139 -36.39 2.97 0.27
N ASP A 140 -37.56 2.96 0.89
CA ASP A 140 -38.12 1.82 1.63
C ASP A 140 -37.12 1.26 2.67
N LEU A 141 -36.60 2.16 3.51
CA LEU A 141 -35.77 1.83 4.66
C LEU A 141 -36.59 1.08 5.71
N PRO A 142 -36.00 0.11 6.43
CA PRO A 142 -36.65 -0.51 7.58
C PRO A 142 -37.07 0.53 8.63
N GLU A 143 -38.23 0.31 9.25
CA GLU A 143 -38.73 1.19 10.32
C GLU A 143 -37.69 1.32 11.45
N GLY A 144 -37.38 2.56 11.83
CA GLY A 144 -36.41 2.88 12.88
C GLY A 144 -34.95 2.99 12.43
N THR A 145 -34.66 2.90 11.13
CA THR A 145 -33.30 3.12 10.60
C THR A 145 -32.86 4.58 10.77
N ASP A 146 -31.73 4.82 11.43
CA ASP A 146 -31.14 6.16 11.61
C ASP A 146 -30.20 6.50 10.44
N SER A 147 -30.42 7.67 9.81
CA SER A 147 -29.56 8.17 8.73
C SER A 147 -28.11 8.42 9.16
N SER A 148 -27.86 8.70 10.44
CA SER A 148 -26.53 8.87 11.02
C SER A 148 -25.79 7.55 11.14
N GLU A 149 -26.49 6.48 11.53
CA GLU A 149 -25.94 5.12 11.57
C GLU A 149 -25.64 4.62 10.16
N LEU A 150 -26.55 4.83 9.20
CA LEU A 150 -26.29 4.56 7.79
C LEU A 150 -25.06 5.32 7.28
N ALA A 151 -24.90 6.60 7.64
CA ALA A 151 -23.74 7.36 7.23
C ALA A 151 -22.44 6.77 7.79
N ALA A 152 -22.41 6.36 9.06
CA ALA A 152 -21.26 5.72 9.68
C ALA A 152 -20.88 4.38 9.01
N MET A 153 -21.82 3.70 8.35
CA MET A 153 -21.57 2.48 7.57
C MET A 153 -20.99 2.75 6.17
N LEU A 154 -21.24 3.94 5.61
CA LEU A 154 -20.94 4.28 4.22
C LEU A 154 -19.66 5.08 4.00
N HIS A 155 -19.15 5.76 5.03
CA HIS A 155 -17.94 6.58 4.91
C HIS A 155 -16.90 6.23 5.96
N ASN A 156 -15.65 6.43 5.59
CA ASN A 156 -14.52 6.38 6.49
C ASN A 156 -14.30 7.78 7.08
N PRO A 157 -14.67 8.03 8.36
CA PRO A 157 -14.57 9.36 8.97
C PRO A 157 -13.13 9.88 9.10
N MET A 158 -12.12 9.08 8.77
CA MET A 158 -10.72 9.48 8.77
C MET A 158 -10.32 10.31 7.56
N ILE A 159 -10.73 9.86 6.39
CA ILE A 159 -10.35 10.44 5.10
C ILE A 159 -11.52 11.14 4.43
N GLU A 160 -12.75 10.85 4.85
CA GLU A 160 -13.97 11.41 4.31
C GLU A 160 -14.71 12.27 5.34
N ARG A 161 -15.60 13.10 4.81
CA ARG A 161 -16.60 13.89 5.52
C ARG A 161 -17.96 13.57 4.92
N CYS A 162 -18.99 13.63 5.75
CA CYS A 162 -20.35 13.39 5.31
C CYS A 162 -21.26 14.58 5.60
N ALA A 163 -22.32 14.71 4.79
CA ALA A 163 -23.47 15.55 5.05
C ALA A 163 -24.73 14.69 4.89
N ILE A 164 -25.69 14.85 5.80
CA ILE A 164 -26.82 13.93 5.97
C ILE A 164 -28.12 14.75 5.90
N ALA A 165 -29.10 14.21 5.18
CA ALA A 165 -30.49 14.63 5.26
C ALA A 165 -31.36 13.42 5.62
N GLY A 166 -32.10 13.52 6.71
CA GLY A 166 -33.06 12.49 7.12
C GLY A 166 -34.43 12.70 6.47
N ALA A 167 -35.43 11.91 6.88
CA ALA A 167 -36.75 11.89 6.27
C ALA A 167 -37.46 13.27 6.26
N GLU A 168 -37.33 14.07 7.33
CA GLU A 168 -37.93 15.41 7.39
C GLU A 168 -37.31 16.37 6.37
N ASP A 169 -35.98 16.35 6.25
CA ASP A 169 -35.25 17.16 5.28
C ASP A 169 -35.56 16.72 3.86
N CYS A 170 -35.59 15.41 3.61
CA CYS A 170 -35.89 14.85 2.29
C CYS A 170 -37.33 15.16 1.84
N ALA A 171 -38.31 15.05 2.75
CA ALA A 171 -39.70 15.42 2.47
C ALA A 171 -39.86 16.91 2.13
N ALA A 172 -38.94 17.76 2.60
CA ALA A 172 -38.90 19.18 2.32
C ALA A 172 -37.94 19.57 1.19
N ALA A 173 -37.38 18.59 0.46
CA ALA A 173 -36.37 18.78 -0.58
C ALA A 173 -35.13 19.57 -0.11
N ARG A 174 -34.71 19.37 1.14
CA ARG A 174 -33.48 19.93 1.71
C ARG A 174 -32.36 18.90 1.60
N TRP A 175 -31.68 18.92 0.46
CA TRP A 175 -30.59 17.97 0.18
C TRP A 175 -29.29 18.36 0.89
N PRO A 176 -28.48 17.39 1.35
CA PRO A 176 -27.18 17.68 1.91
C PRO A 176 -26.25 18.18 0.80
N SER A 177 -25.33 19.09 1.15
CA SER A 177 -24.33 19.61 0.21
C SER A 177 -22.99 19.80 0.90
N LEU A 178 -21.96 19.13 0.39
CA LEU A 178 -20.56 19.38 0.72
C LEU A 178 -19.98 20.44 -0.23
N GLY A 179 -19.33 21.46 0.33
CA GLY A 179 -18.58 22.46 -0.45
C GLY A 179 -17.22 21.93 -0.92
N PHE A 180 -16.51 22.71 -1.74
CA PHE A 180 -15.16 22.35 -2.19
C PHE A 180 -14.22 22.14 -0.97
N PRO A 181 -13.40 21.08 -0.93
CA PRO A 181 -12.49 20.80 0.19
C PRO A 181 -11.25 21.71 0.15
N ASP A 182 -11.44 23.01 0.35
CA ASP A 182 -10.35 23.98 0.35
C ASP A 182 -9.33 23.69 1.45
N ARG A 183 -8.05 23.69 1.07
CA ARG A 183 -6.93 23.44 1.98
C ARG A 183 -6.67 24.67 2.84
N PRO A 184 -6.49 24.52 4.17
CA PRO A 184 -6.07 25.63 5.01
C PRO A 184 -4.63 26.08 4.64
N PRO A 185 -4.27 27.35 4.89
CA PRO A 185 -2.91 27.85 4.62
C PRO A 185 -1.87 27.17 5.53
N ALA A 186 -0.66 26.99 5.01
CA ALA A 186 0.46 26.39 5.74
C ALA A 186 0.99 27.34 6.80
N VAL A 187 1.26 26.81 7.99
CA VAL A 187 2.10 27.46 8.99
C VAL A 187 3.28 26.52 9.24
N PHE A 188 4.50 26.99 8.97
CA PHE A 188 5.70 26.24 9.33
C PHE A 188 5.80 26.15 10.86
N ALA A 189 6.01 24.94 11.36
CA ALA A 189 6.36 24.67 12.75
C ALA A 189 7.84 24.29 12.82
N GLU A 190 8.59 24.93 13.71
CA GLU A 190 9.97 24.52 13.99
C GLU A 190 10.00 23.10 14.60
N PRO A 191 11.04 22.29 14.32
CA PRO A 191 11.21 20.99 14.94
C PRO A 191 11.17 21.07 16.47
N ALA A 192 10.39 20.22 17.12
CA ALA A 192 10.36 20.16 18.57
C ALA A 192 11.65 19.53 19.11
N ILE A 193 12.07 19.95 20.30
CA ILE A 193 13.22 19.37 21.00
C ILE A 193 12.69 18.38 22.03
N VAL A 194 13.17 17.12 21.97
CA VAL A 194 12.72 16.07 22.89
C VAL A 194 13.79 15.87 23.98
N ASP A 195 13.45 16.23 25.22
CA ASP A 195 14.36 16.05 26.35
C ASP A 195 14.41 14.58 26.79
N LEU A 196 15.56 13.94 26.55
CA LEU A 196 15.83 12.57 26.96
C LEU A 196 16.56 12.48 28.30
N GLU A 197 16.96 13.59 28.94
CA GLU A 197 17.63 13.57 30.27
C GLU A 197 16.61 13.42 31.42
N VAL A 198 15.79 12.38 31.31
CA VAL A 198 14.66 12.06 32.20
C VAL A 198 14.81 10.66 32.81
N SER A 199 13.91 10.29 33.72
CA SER A 199 13.90 8.94 34.32
C SER A 199 13.45 7.87 33.32
N ASP A 200 13.78 6.59 33.58
CA ASP A 200 13.37 5.46 32.74
C ASP A 200 11.86 5.43 32.47
N LYS A 201 11.04 5.66 33.51
CA LYS A 201 9.58 5.74 33.37
C LYS A 201 9.14 6.82 32.39
N GLN A 202 9.85 7.95 32.36
CA GLN A 202 9.54 9.05 31.45
C GLN A 202 10.04 8.75 30.03
N LEU A 203 11.12 7.98 29.86
CA LEU A 203 11.54 7.51 28.53
C LEU A 203 10.50 6.56 27.93
N GLU A 204 9.96 5.65 28.74
CA GLU A 204 8.85 4.78 28.34
C GLU A 204 7.61 5.62 27.97
N GLU A 205 7.24 6.60 28.79
CA GLU A 205 6.12 7.51 28.48
C GLU A 205 6.34 8.31 27.17
N ILE A 206 7.56 8.77 26.88
CA ILE A 206 7.89 9.43 25.60
C ILE A 206 7.67 8.47 24.42
N SER A 207 8.13 7.23 24.53
CA SER A 207 7.97 6.21 23.50
C SER A 207 6.51 5.84 23.25
N GLU A 208 5.74 5.63 24.33
CA GLU A 208 4.31 5.29 24.27
C GLU A 208 3.48 6.44 23.68
N THR A 209 3.64 7.66 24.18
CA THR A 209 2.85 8.81 23.75
C THR A 209 3.24 9.31 22.36
N GLY A 210 4.50 9.14 21.97
CA GLY A 210 4.99 9.43 20.62
C GLY A 210 4.76 8.31 19.61
N LEU A 211 4.18 7.17 20.01
CA LEU A 211 3.99 5.99 19.14
C LEU A 211 5.28 5.51 18.46
N LEU A 212 6.41 5.64 19.17
CA LEU A 212 7.75 5.35 18.63
C LEU A 212 8.05 3.84 18.60
N ALA A 213 7.33 3.05 19.40
CA ALA A 213 7.56 1.61 19.55
C ALA A 213 9.01 1.24 19.95
N LEU A 214 9.70 2.15 20.63
CA LEU A 214 11.05 1.94 21.16
C LEU A 214 11.00 1.38 22.58
N ASN A 215 11.75 0.31 22.84
CA ASN A 215 11.89 -0.23 24.19
C ASN A 215 12.93 0.57 25.01
N LEU A 216 12.99 0.30 26.32
CA LEU A 216 13.89 1.04 27.23
C LEU A 216 15.37 0.94 26.84
N ASN A 217 15.84 -0.21 26.36
CA ASN A 217 17.24 -0.37 25.94
C ASN A 217 17.57 0.47 24.70
N GLU A 218 16.64 0.54 23.75
CA GLU A 218 16.75 1.39 22.56
C GLU A 218 16.74 2.87 22.96
N MET A 219 15.83 3.29 23.84
CA MET A 219 15.79 4.66 24.38
C MET A 219 17.08 5.03 25.12
N HIS A 220 17.68 4.10 25.87
CA HIS A 220 18.99 4.30 26.51
C HIS A 220 20.12 4.43 25.49
N ALA A 221 20.10 3.68 24.39
CA ALA A 221 21.08 3.82 23.31
C ALA A 221 21.02 5.20 22.65
N ILE A 222 19.80 5.70 22.37
CA ILE A 222 19.56 7.05 21.85
C ILE A 222 20.03 8.10 22.87
N GLN A 223 19.65 7.96 24.14
CA GLN A 223 20.10 8.86 25.21
C GLN A 223 21.63 8.90 25.31
N ALA A 224 22.30 7.75 25.21
CA ALA A 224 23.76 7.67 25.24
C ALA A 224 24.40 8.37 24.04
N HIS A 225 23.81 8.26 22.85
CA HIS A 225 24.25 8.96 21.65
C HIS A 225 24.27 10.48 21.85
N TYR A 226 23.18 11.06 22.36
CA TYR A 226 23.08 12.50 22.61
C TYR A 226 23.87 12.98 23.85
N ARG A 227 24.43 12.05 24.64
CA ARG A 227 25.42 12.35 25.68
C ARG A 227 26.86 12.39 25.16
N ASP A 228 27.12 11.83 23.99
CA ASP A 228 28.47 11.78 23.44
C ASP A 228 29.01 13.21 23.17
N PRO A 229 30.22 13.56 23.67
CA PRO A 229 30.79 14.88 23.45
C PRO A 229 31.07 15.21 21.98
N GLY A 230 31.41 14.23 21.15
CA GLY A 230 31.63 14.42 19.72
C GLY A 230 30.34 14.77 18.99
N VAL A 231 29.26 14.03 19.29
CA VAL A 231 27.91 14.32 18.78
C VAL A 231 27.48 15.73 19.19
N ARG A 232 27.65 16.12 20.45
CA ARG A 232 27.29 17.46 20.96
C ARG A 232 28.00 18.59 20.21
N VAL A 233 29.32 18.44 19.97
CA VAL A 233 30.10 19.45 19.23
C VAL A 233 29.67 19.54 17.78
N ALA A 234 29.43 18.40 17.11
CA ALA A 234 28.95 18.39 15.74
C ALA A 234 27.60 19.11 15.60
N ARG A 235 26.66 18.83 16.52
CA ARG A 235 25.32 19.45 16.55
C ARG A 235 25.38 20.96 16.82
N GLU A 236 26.21 21.40 17.77
CA GLU A 236 26.38 22.83 18.07
C GLU A 236 26.88 23.61 16.86
N ASN A 237 27.81 23.04 16.08
CA ASN A 237 28.32 23.66 14.85
C ASN A 237 27.25 23.80 13.75
N LEU A 238 26.25 22.93 13.77
CA LEU A 238 25.15 22.92 12.81
C LEU A 238 23.94 23.73 13.27
N GLY A 239 23.98 24.32 14.47
CA GLY A 239 22.85 25.07 15.04
C GLY A 239 21.73 24.17 15.59
N LEU A 240 21.98 22.87 15.76
CA LEU A 240 21.06 21.93 16.41
C LEU A 240 21.25 21.95 17.95
N PRO A 241 20.21 21.58 18.73
CA PRO A 241 20.34 21.42 20.17
C PRO A 241 21.40 20.35 20.49
N PRO A 242 22.49 20.68 21.21
CA PRO A 242 23.64 19.76 21.30
C PRO A 242 23.32 18.48 22.07
N GLY A 243 22.53 18.57 23.14
CA GLY A 243 22.30 17.46 24.08
C GLY A 243 20.96 16.75 23.95
N ALA A 244 20.15 17.04 22.92
CA ALA A 244 18.82 16.47 22.75
C ALA A 244 18.49 16.27 21.26
N PRO A 245 17.80 15.18 20.88
CA PRO A 245 17.26 15.02 19.53
C PRO A 245 16.17 16.04 19.22
N THR A 246 15.98 16.33 17.94
CA THR A 246 14.71 16.85 17.44
C THR A 246 13.66 15.73 17.37
N ASP A 247 12.39 16.09 17.29
CA ASP A 247 11.30 15.16 16.98
C ASP A 247 11.57 14.39 15.68
N ALA A 248 12.03 15.06 14.62
CA ALA A 248 12.40 14.43 13.36
C ALA A 248 13.50 13.38 13.50
N GLU A 249 14.51 13.62 14.34
CA GLU A 249 15.57 12.64 14.59
C GLU A 249 15.07 11.43 15.37
N LEU A 250 14.23 11.67 16.37
CA LEU A 250 13.67 10.60 17.18
C LEU A 250 12.69 9.74 16.38
N GLU A 251 11.85 10.36 15.55
CA GLU A 251 10.94 9.66 14.62
C GLU A 251 11.71 8.88 13.56
N CYS A 252 12.76 9.46 12.96
CA CYS A 252 13.61 8.76 12.00
C CYS A 252 14.26 7.51 12.61
N LEU A 253 14.79 7.61 13.84
CA LEU A 253 15.35 6.46 14.56
C LEU A 253 14.26 5.44 14.91
N ALA A 254 13.09 5.88 15.37
CA ALA A 254 11.97 5.01 15.71
C ALA A 254 11.48 4.19 14.51
N GLN A 255 11.32 4.81 13.34
CA GLN A 255 10.93 4.10 12.12
C GLN A 255 12.02 3.11 11.70
N THR A 256 13.28 3.54 11.66
CA THR A 256 14.41 2.72 11.23
C THR A 256 14.59 1.50 12.16
N TRP A 257 14.47 1.70 13.48
CA TRP A 257 14.66 0.65 14.50
C TRP A 257 13.37 -0.12 14.85
N SER A 258 12.27 0.13 14.14
CA SER A 258 11.02 -0.60 14.31
C SER A 258 11.20 -2.09 14.00
N GLU A 259 10.31 -2.96 14.52
CA GLU A 259 10.34 -4.38 14.15
C GLU A 259 10.11 -4.55 12.63
N HIS A 260 9.26 -3.73 12.05
CA HIS A 260 8.94 -3.74 10.62
C HIS A 260 10.17 -3.47 9.74
N CYS A 261 11.00 -2.48 10.07
CA CYS A 261 12.16 -2.11 9.23
C CYS A 261 13.42 -2.89 9.60
N SER A 262 13.76 -2.98 10.89
CA SER A 262 15.00 -3.64 11.35
C SER A 262 14.88 -5.15 11.51
N HIS A 263 13.67 -5.72 11.44
CA HIS A 263 13.43 -7.16 11.58
C HIS A 263 14.07 -7.74 12.85
N LYS A 264 13.88 -7.09 14.01
CA LYS A 264 14.67 -7.35 15.23
C LYS A 264 14.49 -8.79 15.74
N ILE A 265 13.32 -9.41 15.58
CA ILE A 265 13.11 -10.82 15.91
C ILE A 265 13.94 -11.74 14.99
N PHE A 266 14.01 -11.43 13.69
CA PHE A 266 14.82 -12.18 12.72
C PHE A 266 16.33 -11.96 12.91
N ALA A 267 16.72 -10.81 13.48
CA ALA A 267 18.10 -10.47 13.84
C ALA A 267 18.49 -10.87 15.28
N ALA A 268 17.52 -11.30 16.10
CA ALA A 268 17.70 -11.55 17.52
C ALA A 268 18.70 -12.67 17.80
N ARG A 269 19.29 -12.61 18.98
CA ARG A 269 20.00 -13.74 19.58
C ARG A 269 19.04 -14.52 20.46
N ILE A 270 18.80 -15.77 20.09
CA ILE A 270 17.77 -16.63 20.69
C ILE A 270 18.44 -17.79 21.40
N ASN A 271 18.22 -17.90 22.71
CA ASN A 271 18.53 -19.10 23.46
C ASN A 271 17.32 -20.04 23.37
N HIS A 272 17.47 -21.13 22.61
CA HIS A 272 16.39 -22.07 22.33
C HIS A 272 16.59 -23.39 23.08
N LYS A 273 15.51 -23.92 23.67
CA LYS A 273 15.50 -25.21 24.35
C LYS A 273 14.41 -26.13 23.79
N ASP A 274 14.81 -27.31 23.34
CA ASP A 274 13.89 -28.38 23.00
C ASP A 274 13.58 -29.21 24.26
N ASN A 275 12.34 -29.19 24.73
CA ASN A 275 11.95 -29.91 25.95
C ASN A 275 11.78 -31.42 25.75
N VAL A 276 11.80 -31.92 24.51
CA VAL A 276 11.74 -33.36 24.18
C VAL A 276 13.13 -33.97 24.18
N THR A 277 14.08 -33.35 23.47
CA THR A 277 15.46 -33.84 23.39
C THR A 277 16.29 -33.40 24.59
N GLY A 278 15.90 -32.30 25.25
CA GLY A 278 16.66 -31.64 26.29
C GLY A 278 17.83 -30.81 25.75
N GLU A 279 17.96 -30.68 24.43
CA GLU A 279 19.02 -29.89 23.81
C GLU A 279 18.77 -28.38 24.00
N SER A 280 19.86 -27.64 24.17
CA SER A 280 19.85 -26.18 24.20
C SER A 280 20.80 -25.67 23.13
N SER A 281 20.35 -24.66 22.38
CA SER A 281 21.10 -24.07 21.29
C SER A 281 21.00 -22.55 21.36
N VAL A 282 21.99 -21.88 20.78
CA VAL A 282 21.98 -20.43 20.60
C VAL A 282 21.90 -20.17 19.10
N ILE A 283 20.85 -19.48 18.69
CA ILE A 283 20.65 -19.04 17.31
C ILE A 283 20.98 -17.55 17.29
N ASP A 284 21.96 -17.15 16.48
CA ASP A 284 22.34 -15.75 16.30
C ASP A 284 21.81 -15.28 14.95
N SER A 285 20.68 -14.57 14.98
CA SER A 285 19.82 -14.24 13.84
C SER A 285 19.24 -15.47 13.11
N LEU A 286 17.91 -15.60 13.17
CA LEU A 286 17.16 -16.57 12.36
C LEU A 286 17.41 -16.35 10.87
N PHE A 287 17.43 -15.08 10.43
CA PHE A 287 17.67 -14.72 9.04
C PHE A 287 19.05 -15.15 8.55
N LYS A 288 20.11 -14.74 9.25
CA LYS A 288 21.49 -15.07 8.86
C LYS A 288 21.73 -16.58 8.91
N THR A 289 21.19 -17.26 9.92
CA THR A 289 21.43 -18.68 10.15
C THR A 289 20.66 -19.59 9.19
N HIS A 290 19.37 -19.33 8.98
CA HIS A 290 18.46 -20.26 8.30
C HIS A 290 18.07 -19.82 6.88
N ILE A 291 18.32 -18.56 6.48
CA ILE A 291 17.97 -18.05 5.15
C ILE A 291 19.23 -17.64 4.37
N VAL A 292 20.05 -16.73 4.93
CA VAL A 292 21.22 -16.19 4.24
C VAL A 292 22.29 -17.26 4.03
N LYS A 293 22.70 -17.95 5.09
CA LYS A 293 23.78 -18.93 5.01
C LYS A 293 23.49 -20.05 3.98
N PRO A 294 22.32 -20.73 4.00
CA PRO A 294 22.02 -21.74 2.98
C PRO A 294 22.03 -21.17 1.56
N THR A 295 21.54 -19.95 1.36
CA THR A 295 21.52 -19.29 0.04
C THR A 295 22.93 -18.97 -0.46
N LEU A 296 23.81 -18.46 0.42
CA LEU A 296 25.23 -18.22 0.09
C LEU A 296 26.00 -19.53 -0.12
N ASP A 297 25.61 -20.62 0.53
CA ASP A 297 26.16 -21.94 0.25
C ASP A 297 25.77 -22.42 -1.16
N ILE A 298 24.51 -22.23 -1.57
CA ILE A 298 24.04 -22.51 -2.93
C ILE A 298 24.74 -21.62 -3.96
N GLN A 299 24.94 -20.33 -3.68
CA GLN A 299 25.63 -19.39 -4.59
C GLN A 299 27.07 -19.80 -4.92
N LYS A 300 27.71 -20.65 -4.11
CA LYS A 300 29.04 -21.20 -4.44
C LYS A 300 28.98 -22.26 -5.55
N GLU A 301 27.80 -22.84 -5.77
CA GLU A 301 27.57 -23.92 -6.72
C GLU A 301 26.87 -23.45 -8.01
N VAL A 302 26.32 -22.23 -8.01
CA VAL A 302 25.59 -21.65 -9.15
C VAL A 302 26.01 -20.22 -9.44
N ASP A 303 25.97 -19.82 -10.71
CA ASP A 303 26.33 -18.47 -11.17
C ASP A 303 25.12 -17.59 -11.53
N TRP A 304 23.91 -18.13 -11.40
CA TRP A 304 22.67 -17.42 -11.73
C TRP A 304 22.07 -16.63 -10.57
N LEU A 305 22.62 -16.71 -9.35
CA LEU A 305 22.20 -15.86 -8.23
C LEU A 305 22.95 -14.52 -8.28
N LEU A 306 22.26 -13.46 -8.70
CA LEU A 306 22.88 -12.17 -9.00
C LEU A 306 22.83 -11.22 -7.79
N SER A 307 21.62 -10.93 -7.29
CA SER A 307 21.42 -10.08 -6.11
C SER A 307 20.52 -10.79 -5.11
N VAL A 308 21.02 -10.93 -3.88
CA VAL A 308 20.31 -11.57 -2.75
C VAL A 308 20.58 -10.78 -1.47
N PHE A 309 19.51 -10.44 -0.75
CA PHE A 309 19.54 -9.82 0.60
C PHE A 309 20.09 -8.38 0.72
N HIS A 310 20.35 -7.67 -0.36
CA HIS A 310 20.90 -6.30 -0.33
C HIS A 310 20.16 -5.33 -1.28
N ASP A 311 18.97 -5.71 -1.72
CA ASP A 311 18.13 -4.94 -2.64
C ASP A 311 16.65 -5.22 -2.35
N ASN A 312 15.74 -4.47 -2.97
CA ASN A 312 14.29 -4.53 -2.73
C ASN A 312 13.68 -5.89 -3.12
N SER A 313 14.35 -6.66 -4.00
CA SER A 313 13.95 -8.02 -4.37
C SER A 313 15.13 -8.94 -4.68
N GLY A 314 14.87 -10.26 -4.75
CA GLY A 314 15.88 -11.23 -5.18
C GLY A 314 15.98 -11.32 -6.69
N VAL A 315 17.20 -11.30 -7.24
CA VAL A 315 17.49 -11.29 -8.68
C VAL A 315 18.24 -12.54 -9.12
N ILE A 316 17.74 -13.17 -10.17
CA ILE A 316 18.40 -14.29 -10.85
C ILE A 316 18.71 -13.97 -12.31
N ALA A 317 19.79 -14.57 -12.82
CA ALA A 317 20.05 -14.67 -14.23
C ALA A 317 19.02 -15.60 -14.87
N TRP A 318 18.19 -15.07 -15.76
CA TRP A 318 17.23 -15.89 -16.49
C TRP A 318 17.85 -16.48 -17.76
N ASN A 319 18.59 -15.64 -18.48
CA ASN A 319 19.44 -16.02 -19.61
C ASN A 319 20.59 -15.00 -19.76
N ASP A 320 21.35 -15.09 -20.84
CA ASP A 320 22.52 -14.23 -21.09
C ASP A 320 22.16 -12.74 -21.25
N GLU A 321 20.91 -12.42 -21.60
CA GLU A 321 20.47 -11.06 -21.90
C GLU A 321 19.50 -10.48 -20.85
N TRP A 322 18.83 -11.33 -20.06
CA TRP A 322 17.78 -10.92 -19.13
C TRP A 322 17.95 -11.53 -17.74
N SER A 323 17.58 -10.74 -16.72
CA SER A 323 17.37 -11.18 -15.35
C SER A 323 15.88 -11.20 -15.00
N LEU A 324 15.50 -12.09 -14.11
CA LEU A 324 14.19 -12.06 -13.44
C LEU A 324 14.39 -11.72 -11.96
N CYS A 325 13.41 -11.01 -11.41
CA CYS A 325 13.34 -10.76 -9.98
C CYS A 325 11.94 -11.00 -9.45
N MET A 326 11.84 -11.26 -8.14
CA MET A 326 10.56 -11.48 -7.48
C MET A 326 10.61 -10.99 -6.04
N LYS A 327 9.52 -10.37 -5.60
CA LYS A 327 9.27 -9.95 -4.23
C LYS A 327 7.86 -10.33 -3.83
N ALA A 328 7.70 -10.66 -2.56
CA ALA A 328 6.40 -10.75 -1.92
C ALA A 328 6.47 -10.00 -0.58
N GLU A 329 5.42 -9.25 -0.28
CA GLU A 329 5.25 -8.46 0.93
C GLU A 329 3.91 -8.76 1.61
N THR A 330 3.69 -8.20 2.79
CA THR A 330 2.42 -8.31 3.48
C THR A 330 1.86 -6.97 3.92
N HIS A 331 0.53 -6.83 3.89
CA HIS A 331 -0.13 -5.60 4.34
C HIS A 331 -1.28 -5.88 5.32
N ASN A 332 -0.95 -6.62 6.39
CA ASN A 332 -1.91 -7.27 7.29
C ASN A 332 -2.72 -6.29 8.16
N SER A 333 -2.02 -5.47 8.95
CA SER A 333 -2.65 -4.56 9.92
C SER A 333 -3.47 -3.46 9.23
N PRO A 334 -2.97 -2.81 8.15
CA PRO A 334 -3.78 -1.84 7.41
C PRO A 334 -5.00 -2.50 6.78
N SER A 335 -4.89 -3.72 6.25
CA SER A 335 -6.03 -4.45 5.69
C SER A 335 -7.06 -4.91 6.73
N ALA A 336 -6.71 -4.94 8.01
CA ALA A 336 -7.68 -5.17 9.09
C ALA A 336 -8.53 -3.92 9.36
N LEU A 337 -7.92 -2.74 9.28
CA LEU A 337 -8.53 -1.44 9.61
C LEU A 337 -9.24 -0.78 8.43
N ASP A 338 -8.65 -0.89 7.24
CA ASP A 338 -9.23 -0.48 5.96
C ASP A 338 -8.91 -1.57 4.93
N PRO A 339 -9.78 -2.57 4.77
CA PRO A 339 -9.54 -3.70 3.87
C PRO A 339 -9.21 -3.30 2.43
N PHE A 340 -9.86 -2.27 1.88
CA PHE A 340 -9.58 -1.83 0.52
C PHE A 340 -8.27 -1.03 0.46
N GLY A 341 -8.14 0.01 1.30
CA GLY A 341 -6.98 0.89 1.34
C GLY A 341 -5.69 0.14 1.67
N GLY A 342 -5.73 -0.75 2.67
CA GLY A 342 -4.58 -1.59 3.01
C GLY A 342 -4.18 -2.54 1.89
N ALA A 343 -5.13 -3.13 1.16
CA ALA A 343 -4.78 -4.11 0.15
C ALA A 343 -4.29 -3.49 -1.16
N ILE A 344 -4.87 -2.35 -1.58
CA ILE A 344 -4.40 -1.64 -2.77
C ILE A 344 -2.95 -1.17 -2.59
N THR A 345 -2.61 -0.65 -1.41
CA THR A 345 -1.24 -0.20 -1.13
C THR A 345 -0.26 -1.35 -0.95
N GLY A 346 -0.72 -2.51 -0.47
CA GLY A 346 0.07 -3.73 -0.49
C GLY A 346 0.52 -4.14 -1.91
N ILE A 347 -0.40 -4.16 -2.89
CA ILE A 347 -0.05 -4.56 -4.27
C ILE A 347 0.75 -3.48 -5.02
N VAL A 348 0.39 -2.20 -4.86
CA VAL A 348 1.18 -1.14 -5.51
C VAL A 348 2.53 -0.92 -4.82
N GLY A 349 2.66 -1.21 -3.53
CA GLY A 349 3.94 -1.20 -2.81
C GLY A 349 4.93 -2.21 -3.40
N VAL A 350 4.54 -3.48 -3.50
CA VAL A 350 5.42 -4.51 -4.07
C VAL A 350 5.69 -4.31 -5.57
N ASN A 351 4.80 -3.64 -6.32
CA ASN A 351 5.12 -3.20 -7.69
C ASN A 351 6.29 -2.19 -7.69
N ARG A 352 6.36 -1.30 -6.69
CA ARG A 352 7.47 -0.34 -6.54
C ARG A 352 8.76 -1.02 -6.09
N ASP A 353 8.70 -2.05 -5.24
CA ASP A 353 9.89 -2.84 -4.89
C ASP A 353 10.56 -3.41 -6.15
N ILE A 354 9.76 -3.98 -7.05
CA ILE A 354 10.27 -4.51 -8.32
C ILE A 354 10.82 -3.38 -9.19
N LEU A 355 10.13 -2.23 -9.26
CA LEU A 355 10.64 -1.07 -9.96
C LEU A 355 11.95 -0.52 -9.34
N GLY A 356 12.13 -0.63 -8.03
CA GLY A 356 13.31 -0.19 -7.28
C GLY A 356 14.46 -1.20 -7.27
N THR A 357 14.25 -2.40 -7.82
CA THR A 357 15.28 -3.44 -7.89
C THR A 357 16.35 -3.07 -8.91
N GLY A 358 17.60 -3.11 -8.50
CA GLY A 358 18.76 -2.71 -9.27
C GLY A 358 18.66 -1.24 -9.71
N LEU A 359 18.76 -1.02 -11.01
CA LEU A 359 18.59 0.29 -11.65
C LEU A 359 17.22 0.45 -12.31
N GLY A 360 16.30 -0.49 -12.05
CA GLY A 360 14.93 -0.49 -12.54
C GLY A 360 14.54 -1.79 -13.23
N ALA A 361 13.68 -2.61 -12.61
CA ALA A 361 13.05 -3.76 -13.27
C ALA A 361 11.60 -3.47 -13.66
N ARG A 362 11.14 -4.01 -14.79
CA ARG A 362 9.74 -3.89 -15.23
C ARG A 362 8.88 -4.90 -14.49
N PRO A 363 7.87 -4.50 -13.70
CA PRO A 363 6.83 -5.41 -13.22
C PRO A 363 6.10 -6.07 -14.40
N ILE A 364 5.97 -7.40 -14.39
CA ILE A 364 5.36 -8.16 -15.49
C ILE A 364 4.24 -9.11 -15.05
N ALA A 365 4.18 -9.47 -13.77
CA ALA A 365 3.11 -10.30 -13.23
C ALA A 365 2.98 -10.12 -11.73
N ASN A 366 1.75 -10.20 -11.22
CA ASN A 366 1.40 -10.18 -9.82
C ASN A 366 0.91 -11.55 -9.34
N THR A 367 1.03 -11.79 -8.04
CA THR A 367 0.46 -12.94 -7.33
C THR A 367 -0.05 -12.50 -5.96
N ASP A 368 -1.09 -13.16 -5.45
CA ASP A 368 -1.62 -12.86 -4.12
C ASP A 368 -1.90 -14.11 -3.30
N VAL A 369 -1.66 -14.05 -1.99
CA VAL A 369 -2.07 -15.11 -1.08
C VAL A 369 -2.79 -14.49 0.08
N PHE A 370 -4.01 -14.95 0.36
CA PHE A 370 -4.85 -14.39 1.40
C PHE A 370 -5.25 -15.41 2.46
N CYS A 371 -5.24 -14.98 3.71
CA CYS A 371 -5.77 -15.72 4.86
C CYS A 371 -6.84 -14.88 5.58
N PHE A 372 -8.07 -15.38 5.67
CA PHE A 372 -9.20 -14.69 6.30
C PHE A 372 -9.93 -15.57 7.32
N GLY A 373 -10.73 -14.95 8.18
CA GLY A 373 -11.80 -15.67 8.86
C GLY A 373 -12.82 -16.27 7.86
N PRO A 374 -13.62 -17.27 8.25
CA PRO A 374 -14.65 -17.82 7.37
C PRO A 374 -15.63 -16.74 6.87
N PRO A 375 -15.93 -16.65 5.57
CA PRO A 375 -16.81 -15.60 5.05
C PRO A 375 -18.27 -15.81 5.46
N ASP A 376 -18.64 -17.01 5.90
CA ASP A 376 -19.93 -17.42 6.43
C ASP A 376 -19.93 -17.52 7.97
N TYR A 377 -19.01 -16.81 8.64
CA TYR A 377 -18.89 -16.84 10.10
C TYR A 377 -20.18 -16.37 10.79
N THR A 378 -20.65 -17.16 11.75
CA THR A 378 -21.88 -16.85 12.52
C THR A 378 -21.64 -16.73 14.03
N GLY A 379 -20.38 -16.71 14.46
CA GLY A 379 -20.01 -16.56 15.87
C GLY A 379 -19.99 -15.10 16.32
N ASP A 380 -19.69 -14.88 17.60
CA ASP A 380 -19.57 -13.55 18.17
C ASP A 380 -18.23 -12.90 17.76
N LEU A 381 -18.28 -11.67 17.26
CA LEU A 381 -17.09 -10.87 16.94
C LEU A 381 -16.85 -9.83 18.04
N PRO A 382 -15.61 -9.65 18.51
CA PRO A 382 -15.23 -8.51 19.34
C PRO A 382 -15.64 -7.16 18.72
N SER A 383 -15.93 -6.19 19.57
CA SER A 383 -16.22 -4.82 19.15
C SER A 383 -15.06 -4.25 18.33
N GLY A 384 -15.36 -3.49 17.28
CA GLY A 384 -14.36 -2.86 16.41
C GLY A 384 -13.84 -3.72 15.27
N LEU A 385 -14.05 -5.05 15.27
CA LEU A 385 -13.68 -5.90 14.14
C LEU A 385 -14.77 -5.93 13.06
N PHE A 386 -14.35 -5.94 11.79
CA PHE A 386 -15.25 -6.18 10.68
C PHE A 386 -15.59 -7.65 10.54
N HIS A 387 -16.79 -7.93 10.02
CA HIS A 387 -17.15 -9.28 9.61
C HIS A 387 -16.15 -9.79 8.55
N PRO A 388 -15.69 -11.06 8.60
CA PRO A 388 -14.66 -11.56 7.68
C PRO A 388 -15.02 -11.44 6.19
N SER A 389 -16.31 -11.55 5.86
CA SER A 389 -16.78 -11.30 4.48
C SER A 389 -16.50 -9.87 4.01
N ARG A 390 -16.62 -8.87 4.89
CA ARG A 390 -16.30 -7.47 4.56
C ARG A 390 -14.81 -7.29 4.33
N VAL A 391 -13.98 -7.88 5.20
CA VAL A 391 -12.51 -7.85 5.05
C VAL A 391 -12.09 -8.51 3.74
N PHE A 392 -12.58 -9.72 3.47
CA PHE A 392 -12.27 -10.46 2.25
C PHE A 392 -12.64 -9.68 0.98
N ARG A 393 -13.87 -9.15 0.89
CA ARG A 393 -14.32 -8.39 -0.29
C ARG A 393 -13.51 -7.13 -0.50
N GLY A 394 -13.22 -6.40 0.59
CA GLY A 394 -12.43 -5.17 0.51
C GLY A 394 -10.99 -5.43 0.07
N VAL A 395 -10.33 -6.43 0.65
CA VAL A 395 -8.96 -6.82 0.27
C VAL A 395 -8.88 -7.25 -1.19
N HIS A 396 -9.79 -8.14 -1.60
CA HIS A 396 -9.86 -8.60 -2.98
C HIS A 396 -10.08 -7.43 -3.96
N ALA A 397 -11.01 -6.52 -3.64
CA ALA A 397 -11.27 -5.35 -4.47
C ALA A 397 -10.06 -4.39 -4.54
N GLY A 398 -9.32 -4.21 -3.44
CA GLY A 398 -8.11 -3.38 -3.39
C GLY A 398 -6.98 -3.93 -4.26
N VAL A 399 -6.65 -5.22 -4.12
CA VAL A 399 -5.64 -5.88 -4.97
C VAL A 399 -6.04 -5.85 -6.44
N ARG A 400 -7.33 -6.10 -6.74
CA ARG A 400 -7.85 -6.03 -8.11
C ARG A 400 -7.69 -4.63 -8.72
N ALA A 401 -8.09 -3.59 -7.99
CA ALA A 401 -7.96 -2.22 -8.46
C ALA A 401 -6.49 -1.88 -8.73
N GLY A 402 -5.61 -2.16 -7.76
CA GLY A 402 -4.17 -1.90 -7.88
C GLY A 402 -3.52 -2.60 -9.08
N GLY A 403 -3.75 -3.91 -9.25
CA GLY A 403 -3.21 -4.67 -10.38
C GLY A 403 -3.77 -4.25 -11.74
N ASN A 404 -5.10 -4.18 -11.86
CA ASN A 404 -5.76 -3.88 -13.12
C ASN A 404 -5.46 -2.46 -13.61
N GLU A 405 -5.54 -1.46 -12.73
CA GLU A 405 -5.32 -0.06 -13.09
C GLU A 405 -3.83 0.26 -13.32
N SER A 406 -2.91 -0.46 -12.66
CA SER A 406 -1.47 -0.39 -12.97
C SER A 406 -1.11 -1.10 -14.28
N GLY A 407 -2.01 -1.91 -14.84
CA GLY A 407 -1.78 -2.70 -16.04
C GLY A 407 -0.77 -3.83 -15.83
N ILE A 408 -0.76 -4.46 -14.65
CA ILE A 408 0.09 -5.61 -14.32
C ILE A 408 -0.83 -6.80 -13.99
N PRO A 409 -0.75 -7.92 -14.74
CA PRO A 409 -1.70 -9.01 -14.61
C PRO A 409 -1.47 -9.79 -13.30
N THR A 410 -2.53 -10.13 -12.57
CA THR A 410 -2.46 -11.04 -11.42
C THR A 410 -2.64 -12.47 -11.90
N VAL A 411 -1.57 -13.26 -11.93
CA VAL A 411 -1.56 -14.55 -12.64
C VAL A 411 -1.67 -15.77 -11.73
N ASN A 412 -1.36 -15.64 -10.44
CA ASN A 412 -1.33 -16.75 -9.50
C ASN A 412 -1.81 -16.31 -8.11
N GLY A 413 -2.22 -17.27 -7.27
CA GLY A 413 -2.55 -16.97 -5.89
C GLY A 413 -3.20 -18.09 -5.10
N ALA A 414 -3.59 -17.80 -3.86
CA ALA A 414 -4.32 -18.72 -2.98
C ALA A 414 -5.20 -17.99 -1.96
N MET A 415 -6.29 -18.64 -1.54
CA MET A 415 -7.20 -18.12 -0.51
C MET A 415 -7.46 -19.19 0.56
N VAL A 416 -7.11 -18.87 1.79
CA VAL A 416 -7.27 -19.74 2.97
C VAL A 416 -8.23 -19.08 3.97
N PHE A 417 -9.17 -19.86 4.47
CA PHE A 417 -10.17 -19.45 5.45
C PHE A 417 -10.02 -20.27 6.73
N ASP A 418 -9.78 -19.59 7.84
CA ASP A 418 -9.60 -20.18 9.17
C ASP A 418 -9.91 -19.17 10.29
N GLU A 419 -10.53 -19.62 11.38
CA GLU A 419 -10.95 -18.73 12.47
C GLU A 419 -9.79 -17.99 13.16
N ARG A 420 -8.55 -18.51 13.04
CA ARG A 420 -7.35 -17.82 13.58
C ARG A 420 -7.10 -16.45 12.96
N TYR A 421 -7.69 -16.17 11.80
CA TYR A 421 -7.55 -14.91 11.06
C TYR A 421 -8.75 -13.97 11.25
N LEU A 422 -9.63 -14.21 12.24
CA LEU A 422 -10.76 -13.33 12.56
C LEU A 422 -10.30 -11.93 13.01
N GLY A 423 -9.24 -11.85 13.82
CA GLY A 423 -8.73 -10.58 14.35
C GLY A 423 -7.81 -9.83 13.39
N LYS A 424 -6.97 -10.55 12.65
CA LYS A 424 -6.03 -9.97 11.67
C LYS A 424 -5.90 -10.90 10.46
N PRO A 425 -6.23 -10.44 9.24
CA PRO A 425 -6.02 -11.21 8.02
C PRO A 425 -4.52 -11.30 7.71
N LEU A 426 -4.13 -12.27 6.88
CA LEU A 426 -2.84 -12.22 6.20
C LEU A 426 -3.07 -11.88 4.73
N VAL A 427 -2.43 -10.81 4.27
CA VAL A 427 -2.59 -10.29 2.91
C VAL A 427 -1.22 -10.21 2.28
N TYR A 428 -0.84 -11.26 1.55
CA TYR A 428 0.41 -11.31 0.80
C TYR A 428 0.18 -10.80 -0.61
N CYS A 429 1.00 -9.84 -1.03
CA CYS A 429 1.05 -9.34 -2.40
C CYS A 429 2.45 -9.59 -2.95
N GLY A 430 2.57 -10.12 -4.16
CA GLY A 430 3.84 -10.38 -4.79
C GLY A 430 3.87 -9.94 -6.25
N THR A 431 5.06 -9.59 -6.73
CA THR A 431 5.30 -9.13 -8.09
C THR A 431 6.58 -9.78 -8.63
N VAL A 432 6.52 -10.17 -9.90
CA VAL A 432 7.64 -10.64 -10.70
C VAL A 432 8.06 -9.53 -11.65
N GLY A 433 9.37 -9.30 -11.74
CA GLY A 433 9.98 -8.32 -12.64
C GLY A 433 10.98 -8.91 -13.61
N ILE A 434 11.26 -8.15 -14.67
CA ILE A 434 12.29 -8.44 -15.66
C ILE A 434 13.15 -7.20 -15.94
N MET A 435 14.46 -7.40 -16.10
CA MET A 435 15.41 -6.34 -16.46
C MET A 435 16.49 -6.88 -17.42
N PRO A 436 17.07 -6.03 -18.29
CA PRO A 436 18.23 -6.45 -19.09
C PRO A 436 19.40 -6.80 -18.17
N ARG A 437 20.28 -7.73 -18.58
CA ARG A 437 21.49 -8.07 -17.82
C ARG A 437 22.44 -6.90 -17.67
N HIS A 438 22.57 -6.11 -18.74
CA HIS A 438 23.46 -4.97 -18.81
C HIS A 438 22.73 -3.75 -19.38
N LEU A 439 23.08 -2.58 -18.88
CA LEU A 439 22.68 -1.29 -19.46
C LEU A 439 23.54 -0.95 -20.69
N PRO A 440 23.14 0.04 -21.51
CA PRO A 440 23.91 0.43 -22.70
C PRO A 440 25.34 0.93 -22.41
N ASP A 441 25.59 1.41 -21.19
CA ASP A 441 26.90 1.86 -20.72
C ASP A 441 27.78 0.71 -20.18
N GLY A 442 27.26 -0.51 -20.15
CA GLY A 442 27.97 -1.73 -19.73
C GLY A 442 27.85 -2.08 -18.25
N ARG A 443 27.17 -1.27 -17.43
CA ARG A 443 26.87 -1.65 -16.03
C ARG A 443 25.92 -2.83 -15.99
N GLU A 444 26.05 -3.70 -14.98
CA GLU A 444 25.04 -4.70 -14.70
C GLU A 444 23.80 -4.03 -14.10
N SER A 445 22.61 -4.34 -14.62
CA SER A 445 21.39 -3.60 -14.23
C SER A 445 20.94 -3.86 -12.79
N HIS A 446 21.46 -4.90 -12.15
CA HIS A 446 21.16 -5.25 -10.76
C HIS A 446 22.08 -4.55 -9.75
N ASP A 447 23.14 -3.87 -10.21
CA ASP A 447 24.08 -3.18 -9.35
C ASP A 447 23.73 -1.69 -9.25
N LYS A 448 23.40 -1.22 -8.04
CA LYS A 448 23.25 0.20 -7.73
C LYS A 448 24.65 0.84 -7.62
N THR A 449 24.87 1.97 -8.28
CA THR A 449 26.19 2.63 -8.37
C THR A 449 26.13 4.13 -8.07
N PRO A 450 25.53 4.58 -6.95
CA PRO A 450 25.55 6.00 -6.61
C PRO A 450 26.96 6.47 -6.27
N SER A 451 27.19 7.77 -6.40
CA SER A 451 28.42 8.45 -5.98
C SER A 451 28.09 9.74 -5.23
N PRO A 452 28.96 10.20 -4.32
CA PRO A 452 28.83 11.53 -3.73
C PRO A 452 28.73 12.61 -4.82
N GLY A 453 27.75 13.50 -4.67
CA GLY A 453 27.38 14.53 -5.64
C GLY A 453 26.28 14.13 -6.62
N ASP A 454 25.81 12.87 -6.62
CA ASP A 454 24.59 12.50 -7.34
C ASP A 454 23.37 13.19 -6.71
N ILE A 455 22.50 13.73 -7.56
CA ILE A 455 21.31 14.48 -7.17
C ILE A 455 20.18 13.52 -6.81
N ILE A 456 19.53 13.78 -5.68
CA ILE A 456 18.42 12.99 -5.16
C ILE A 456 17.10 13.60 -5.65
N TYR A 457 16.34 12.82 -6.41
CA TYR A 457 14.97 13.14 -6.81
C TYR A 457 13.97 12.31 -6.01
N MET A 458 12.91 12.97 -5.52
CA MET A 458 11.66 12.30 -5.19
C MET A 458 10.78 12.31 -6.43
N VAL A 459 10.29 11.14 -6.84
CA VAL A 459 9.52 10.94 -8.06
C VAL A 459 8.14 10.38 -7.73
N GLY A 460 7.09 10.88 -8.37
CA GLY A 460 5.72 10.35 -8.29
C GLY A 460 4.79 11.14 -7.36
N GLY A 461 4.18 10.47 -6.39
CA GLY A 461 3.15 11.02 -5.52
C GLY A 461 3.62 12.17 -4.61
N LYS A 462 2.68 12.98 -4.11
CA LYS A 462 2.95 14.07 -3.16
C LYS A 462 2.92 13.58 -1.73
N VAL A 463 3.61 14.27 -0.82
CA VAL A 463 3.66 13.93 0.60
C VAL A 463 2.44 14.46 1.36
N GLY A 464 1.68 13.58 2.00
CA GLY A 464 0.54 13.90 2.85
C GLY A 464 0.69 13.35 4.27
N SER A 465 -0.37 13.49 5.07
CA SER A 465 -0.48 12.88 6.40
C SER A 465 -0.82 11.38 6.37
N ASP A 466 -0.89 10.79 5.19
CA ASP A 466 -1.32 9.41 5.00
C ASP A 466 -0.20 8.45 5.45
N GLY A 467 -0.54 7.45 6.26
CA GLY A 467 0.39 6.38 6.66
C GLY A 467 1.46 6.79 7.68
N ILE A 468 1.37 7.98 8.28
CA ILE A 468 2.29 8.36 9.37
C ILE A 468 2.16 7.36 10.53
N HIS A 469 3.31 6.91 11.03
CA HIS A 469 3.47 5.83 12.01
C HIS A 469 3.04 4.45 11.51
N GLY A 470 2.93 4.21 10.20
CA GLY A 470 2.52 2.91 9.65
C GLY A 470 3.46 1.75 10.04
N ALA A 471 4.77 1.94 9.97
CA ALA A 471 5.75 0.90 10.35
C ALA A 471 5.81 0.64 11.86
N THR A 472 5.84 1.71 12.68
CA THR A 472 5.81 1.58 14.15
C THR A 472 4.49 0.98 14.62
N PHE A 473 3.36 1.39 14.04
CA PHE A 473 2.04 0.82 14.33
C PHE A 473 1.93 -0.66 13.93
N SER A 474 2.46 -1.04 12.76
CA SER A 474 2.48 -2.45 12.33
C SER A 474 3.33 -3.35 13.24
N SER A 475 4.21 -2.75 14.05
CA SER A 475 5.03 -3.43 15.05
C SER A 475 4.31 -3.59 16.41
N LEU A 476 3.12 -3.01 16.59
CA LEU A 476 2.32 -3.08 17.81
C LEU A 476 1.14 -4.06 17.67
N GLU A 477 0.58 -4.49 18.79
CA GLU A 477 -0.69 -5.23 18.80
C GLU A 477 -1.85 -4.31 18.42
N LEU A 478 -2.81 -4.82 17.63
CA LEU A 478 -4.04 -4.10 17.30
C LEU A 478 -4.94 -4.01 18.53
N THR A 479 -5.25 -2.78 18.97
CA THR A 479 -6.17 -2.49 20.07
C THR A 479 -7.31 -1.58 19.63
N GLU A 480 -8.34 -1.41 20.46
CA GLU A 480 -9.46 -0.48 20.19
C GLU A 480 -9.02 0.99 20.08
N GLU A 481 -7.84 1.34 20.61
CA GLU A 481 -7.28 2.71 20.62
C GLU A 481 -6.33 2.99 19.44
N SER A 482 -6.20 2.02 18.52
CA SER A 482 -5.30 2.10 17.37
C SER A 482 -5.54 3.36 16.53
N PRO A 483 -4.52 4.21 16.32
CA PRO A 483 -4.67 5.44 15.56
C PRO A 483 -4.98 5.15 14.10
N SER A 484 -5.86 5.97 13.59
CA SER A 484 -6.53 5.79 12.32
C SER A 484 -5.86 6.56 11.17
N SER A 485 -4.67 7.12 11.43
CA SER A 485 -3.73 7.69 10.44
C SER A 485 -3.13 6.64 9.49
N ALA A 486 -3.30 5.34 9.81
CA ALA A 486 -2.85 4.21 8.99
C ALA A 486 -3.65 4.00 7.68
N VAL A 487 -4.70 4.79 7.44
CA VAL A 487 -5.47 4.72 6.18
C VAL A 487 -4.63 5.28 5.04
N GLN A 488 -4.29 4.42 4.08
CA GLN A 488 -3.52 4.79 2.90
C GLN A 488 -4.40 4.68 1.65
N ILE A 489 -4.19 5.58 0.69
CA ILE A 489 -4.89 5.58 -0.60
C ILE A 489 -3.83 5.36 -1.68
N GLY A 490 -3.96 4.28 -2.43
CA GLY A 490 -3.12 4.01 -3.61
C GLY A 490 -3.64 4.73 -4.85
N ASP A 491 -2.74 5.10 -5.75
CA ASP A 491 -2.98 5.72 -7.06
C ASP A 491 -2.25 4.94 -8.17
N PRO A 492 -2.86 3.83 -8.65
CA PRO A 492 -2.25 2.97 -9.66
C PRO A 492 -1.89 3.70 -10.98
N ILE A 493 -2.60 4.77 -11.32
CA ILE A 493 -2.35 5.55 -12.54
C ILE A 493 -1.08 6.37 -12.41
N THR A 494 -0.88 7.05 -11.27
CA THR A 494 0.40 7.72 -10.98
C THR A 494 1.55 6.72 -10.97
N GLN A 495 1.37 5.54 -10.36
CA GLN A 495 2.36 4.47 -10.44
C GLN A 495 2.66 4.04 -11.88
N LYS A 496 1.64 3.89 -12.74
CA LYS A 496 1.84 3.50 -14.13
C LYS A 496 2.66 4.53 -14.92
N LYS A 497 2.33 5.83 -14.81
CA LYS A 497 3.11 6.92 -15.43
C LYS A 497 4.57 6.87 -14.97
N MET A 498 4.79 6.68 -13.66
CA MET A 498 6.13 6.56 -13.07
C MET A 498 6.89 5.32 -13.56
N ILE A 499 6.24 4.15 -13.65
CA ILE A 499 6.87 2.94 -14.20
C ILE A 499 7.39 3.21 -15.61
N ASP A 500 6.57 3.77 -16.50
CA ASP A 500 6.98 3.98 -17.89
C ASP A 500 8.16 4.97 -18.00
N MET A 501 8.12 6.06 -17.23
CA MET A 501 9.21 7.04 -17.15
C MET A 501 10.53 6.43 -16.64
N ILE A 502 10.48 5.70 -15.52
CA ILE A 502 11.66 5.11 -14.90
C ILE A 502 12.28 4.04 -15.80
N LEU A 503 11.46 3.24 -16.48
CA LEU A 503 11.95 2.22 -17.39
C LEU A 503 12.66 2.83 -18.60
N GLU A 504 12.19 3.96 -19.13
CA GLU A 504 12.86 4.72 -20.18
C GLU A 504 14.17 5.37 -19.68
N ALA A 505 14.15 5.96 -18.47
CA ALA A 505 15.35 6.48 -17.82
C ALA A 505 16.42 5.38 -17.61
N ARG A 506 16.01 4.20 -17.15
CA ARG A 506 16.88 3.01 -17.01
C ARG A 506 17.48 2.60 -18.35
N ASP A 507 16.69 2.56 -19.42
CA ASP A 507 17.15 2.20 -20.78
C ASP A 507 18.14 3.22 -21.37
N THR A 508 18.17 4.46 -20.87
CA THR A 508 19.16 5.49 -21.25
C THR A 508 20.42 5.52 -20.37
N GLY A 509 20.44 4.78 -19.25
CA GLY A 509 21.58 4.68 -18.35
C GLY A 509 21.81 5.90 -17.42
N ILE A 510 20.78 6.73 -17.20
CA ILE A 510 20.88 7.93 -16.36
C ILE A 510 20.69 7.64 -14.86
N ILE A 511 19.99 6.57 -14.50
CA ILE A 511 19.77 6.16 -13.11
C ILE A 511 21.07 5.60 -12.50
N GLN A 512 21.49 6.13 -11.35
CA GLN A 512 22.63 5.64 -10.57
C GLN A 512 22.18 4.78 -9.38
N VAL A 513 21.02 5.11 -8.81
CA VAL A 513 20.40 4.38 -7.71
C VAL A 513 18.91 4.65 -7.74
N ILE A 514 18.11 3.68 -7.34
CA ILE A 514 16.67 3.82 -7.18
C ILE A 514 16.20 2.95 -6.02
N THR A 515 15.20 3.42 -5.27
CA THR A 515 14.46 2.63 -4.28
C THR A 515 13.05 3.20 -4.12
N ASP A 516 12.13 2.40 -3.60
CA ASP A 516 10.78 2.87 -3.29
C ASP A 516 10.74 3.70 -2.00
N ASN A 517 9.69 4.52 -1.86
CA ASN A 517 9.33 5.12 -0.58
C ASN A 517 8.17 4.33 0.03
N GLY A 518 8.49 3.37 0.89
CA GLY A 518 7.55 2.59 1.68
C GLY A 518 7.48 3.05 3.14
N ALA A 519 7.72 2.10 4.04
CA ALA A 519 7.79 2.33 5.49
C ALA A 519 8.88 3.35 5.86
N GLY A 520 8.55 4.34 6.70
CA GLY A 520 9.47 5.42 7.07
C GLY A 520 9.76 6.46 5.97
N GLY A 521 9.17 6.33 4.78
CA GLY A 521 9.17 7.39 3.77
C GLY A 521 10.57 7.83 3.29
N LEU A 522 10.81 9.14 3.32
CA LEU A 522 12.11 9.72 2.90
C LEU A 522 13.21 9.37 3.90
N SER A 523 12.89 9.14 5.17
CA SER A 523 13.88 8.81 6.19
C SER A 523 14.56 7.47 5.94
N SER A 524 13.78 6.44 5.57
CA SER A 524 14.31 5.11 5.22
C SER A 524 14.91 5.13 3.81
N SER A 525 14.14 5.50 2.79
CA SER A 525 14.61 5.43 1.39
C SER A 525 15.89 6.22 1.11
N VAL A 526 16.04 7.45 1.64
CA VAL A 526 17.28 8.21 1.48
C VAL A 526 18.33 7.74 2.47
N GLY A 527 17.94 7.44 3.72
CA GLY A 527 18.86 7.00 4.78
C GLY A 527 19.55 5.67 4.49
N GLU A 528 18.86 4.71 3.89
CA GLU A 528 19.41 3.42 3.44
C GLU A 528 20.32 3.61 2.22
N MET A 529 19.88 4.38 1.21
CA MET A 529 20.72 4.63 0.03
C MET A 529 21.99 5.43 0.39
N ALA A 530 21.95 6.24 1.45
CA ALA A 530 23.11 6.96 1.96
C ALA A 530 24.21 6.02 2.50
N GLU A 531 23.94 4.75 2.82
CA GLU A 531 24.98 3.78 3.17
C GLU A 531 25.92 3.49 1.99
N LEU A 532 25.43 3.65 0.75
CA LEU A 532 26.23 3.41 -0.47
C LEU A 532 27.25 4.52 -0.75
N THR A 533 27.02 5.73 -0.21
CA THR A 533 27.89 6.90 -0.41
C THR A 533 28.52 7.44 0.87
N ASP A 534 28.10 6.92 2.03
CA ASP A 534 28.43 7.42 3.38
C ASP A 534 27.88 8.83 3.65
N GLY A 535 26.63 9.10 3.25
CA GLY A 535 25.92 10.33 3.62
C GLY A 535 24.92 10.84 2.58
N ALA A 536 24.03 11.71 3.03
CA ALA A 536 23.07 12.41 2.17
C ALA A 536 22.59 13.71 2.84
N GLU A 537 22.27 14.71 2.04
CA GLU A 537 21.64 15.95 2.49
C GLU A 537 20.34 16.20 1.71
N ILE A 538 19.23 16.42 2.41
CA ILE A 538 17.94 16.73 1.80
C ILE A 538 17.27 17.98 2.39
N ASP A 539 16.50 18.69 1.57
CA ASP A 539 15.69 19.86 1.93
C ASP A 539 14.18 19.55 1.84
N LEU A 540 13.52 19.52 3.00
CA LEU A 540 12.09 19.26 3.09
C LEU A 540 11.22 20.42 2.61
N ALA A 541 11.77 21.63 2.48
CA ALA A 541 10.98 22.80 2.05
C ALA A 541 10.60 22.75 0.57
N VAL A 542 11.31 21.95 -0.24
CA VAL A 542 11.01 21.77 -1.68
C VAL A 542 10.13 20.56 -1.95
N VAL A 543 9.94 19.66 -0.97
CA VAL A 543 9.15 18.43 -1.14
C VAL A 543 7.69 18.79 -1.46
N PRO A 544 7.10 18.22 -2.53
CA PRO A 544 5.74 18.55 -2.93
C PRO A 544 4.73 17.90 -1.97
N LEU A 545 3.82 18.72 -1.40
CA LEU A 545 2.87 18.29 -0.38
C LEU A 545 1.42 18.17 -0.91
N LYS A 546 0.68 17.17 -0.42
CA LYS A 546 -0.78 17.03 -0.58
C LYS A 546 -1.53 18.05 0.26
N GLN A 547 -0.99 18.41 1.42
CA GLN A 547 -1.53 19.49 2.25
C GLN A 547 -0.45 20.36 2.84
N ALA A 548 -0.83 21.61 3.06
CA ALA A 548 -0.10 22.56 3.85
C ALA A 548 -0.12 22.18 5.35
N GLY A 549 0.93 22.56 6.08
CA GLY A 549 0.95 22.48 7.55
C GLY A 549 1.49 21.18 8.14
N LEU A 550 2.06 20.29 7.33
CA LEU A 550 2.87 19.19 7.85
C LEU A 550 4.14 19.76 8.48
N SER A 551 4.46 19.29 9.68
CA SER A 551 5.73 19.53 10.35
C SER A 551 6.88 18.82 9.65
N PRO A 552 8.14 19.24 9.85
CA PRO A 552 9.29 18.62 9.18
C PRO A 552 9.39 17.10 9.41
N TRP A 553 9.12 16.62 10.62
CA TRP A 553 9.16 15.19 10.90
C TRP A 553 8.06 14.43 10.12
N GLU A 554 6.84 14.98 10.04
CA GLU A 554 5.75 14.37 9.26
C GLU A 554 6.10 14.27 7.77
N ILE A 555 6.76 15.29 7.20
CA ILE A 555 7.21 15.27 5.80
C ILE A 555 8.27 14.17 5.61
N LEU A 556 9.21 14.07 6.55
CA LEU A 556 10.34 13.13 6.49
C LEU A 556 9.88 11.67 6.56
N VAL A 557 8.95 11.34 7.46
CA VAL A 557 8.53 9.95 7.73
C VAL A 557 7.22 9.54 7.07
N SER A 558 6.54 10.45 6.36
CA SER A 558 5.28 10.14 5.68
C SER A 558 5.41 8.92 4.77
N GLU A 559 4.45 8.01 4.86
CA GLU A 559 4.32 6.80 4.04
C GLU A 559 3.29 6.98 2.92
N SER A 560 3.12 8.22 2.45
CA SER A 560 2.30 8.52 1.26
C SER A 560 2.75 7.68 0.07
N GLN A 561 1.79 7.21 -0.73
CA GLN A 561 2.05 6.21 -1.76
C GLN A 561 2.55 6.81 -3.09
N GLU A 562 2.90 5.89 -4.00
CA GLU A 562 3.41 6.12 -5.35
C GLU A 562 4.67 6.97 -5.46
N ARG A 563 5.59 6.85 -4.50
CA ARG A 563 6.85 7.60 -4.50
C ARG A 563 8.06 6.69 -4.65
N MET A 564 9.08 7.19 -5.36
CA MET A 564 10.41 6.59 -5.46
C MET A 564 11.49 7.64 -5.18
N THR A 565 12.61 7.19 -4.61
CA THR A 565 13.86 7.97 -4.53
C THR A 565 14.78 7.56 -5.67
N VAL A 566 15.26 8.51 -6.47
CA VAL A 566 16.14 8.26 -7.62
C VAL A 566 17.39 9.13 -7.53
N GLY A 567 18.57 8.53 -7.64
CA GLY A 567 19.84 9.25 -7.76
C GLY A 567 20.30 9.37 -9.21
N VAL A 568 20.60 10.60 -9.63
CA VAL A 568 20.98 10.95 -11.01
C VAL A 568 22.23 11.82 -10.99
N ARG A 569 23.15 11.61 -11.95
CA ARG A 569 24.35 12.45 -12.06
C ARG A 569 23.95 13.90 -12.38
N PRO A 570 24.66 14.92 -11.87
CA PRO A 570 24.34 16.33 -12.15
C PRO A 570 24.22 16.69 -13.63
N ASN A 571 25.01 16.04 -14.51
CA ASN A 571 24.98 16.29 -15.95
C ASN A 571 23.77 15.65 -16.67
N ASP A 572 23.07 14.72 -16.01
CA ASP A 572 21.92 14.00 -16.58
C ASP A 572 20.57 14.52 -16.05
N CYS A 573 20.58 15.45 -15.09
CA CYS A 573 19.38 16.04 -14.48
C CYS A 573 18.40 16.63 -15.50
N GLU A 574 18.88 17.41 -16.47
CA GLU A 574 18.02 18.02 -17.50
C GLU A 574 17.31 16.95 -18.36
N ALA A 575 18.03 15.87 -18.70
CA ALA A 575 17.46 14.75 -19.46
C ALA A 575 16.42 13.99 -18.63
N PHE A 576 16.70 13.77 -17.34
CA PHE A 576 15.77 13.12 -16.41
C PHE A 576 14.48 13.94 -16.21
N GLU A 577 14.60 15.24 -15.99
CA GLU A 577 13.47 16.18 -15.83
C GLU A 577 12.65 16.28 -17.11
N THR A 578 13.30 16.26 -18.29
CA THR A 578 12.59 16.23 -19.59
C THR A 578 11.77 14.95 -19.76
N LEU A 579 12.29 13.80 -19.33
CA LEU A 579 11.53 12.55 -19.32
C LEU A 579 10.37 12.60 -18.34
N ALA A 580 10.57 13.19 -17.16
CA ALA A 580 9.51 13.37 -16.16
C ALA A 580 8.36 14.21 -16.71
N GLU A 581 8.66 15.35 -17.37
CA GLU A 581 7.65 16.20 -18.01
C GLU A 581 6.92 15.47 -19.15
N LEU A 582 7.64 14.71 -19.99
CA LEU A 582 7.04 13.94 -21.09
C LEU A 582 6.00 12.92 -20.61
N HIS A 583 6.28 12.26 -19.48
CA HIS A 583 5.43 11.23 -18.89
C HIS A 583 4.43 11.78 -17.85
N GLU A 584 4.38 13.09 -17.66
CA GLU A 584 3.55 13.77 -16.66
C GLU A 584 3.80 13.25 -15.22
N VAL A 585 5.07 12.99 -14.89
CA VAL A 585 5.51 12.52 -13.58
C VAL A 585 6.14 13.68 -12.81
N GLU A 586 5.71 13.91 -11.58
CA GLU A 586 6.35 14.88 -10.69
C GLU A 586 7.75 14.34 -10.29
N ALA A 587 8.80 15.08 -10.63
CA ALA A 587 10.18 14.79 -10.23
C ALA A 587 10.77 16.03 -9.56
N THR A 588 11.00 15.94 -8.25
CA THR A 588 11.51 17.06 -7.45
C THR A 588 12.91 16.75 -6.97
N ASN A 589 13.88 17.60 -7.34
CA ASN A 589 15.20 17.57 -6.70
C ASN A 589 15.04 17.99 -5.23
N ILE A 590 15.36 17.07 -4.33
CA ILE A 590 15.26 17.26 -2.88
C ILE A 590 16.62 17.37 -2.21
N GLY A 591 17.74 17.14 -2.90
CA GLY A 591 19.05 17.08 -2.26
C GLY A 591 20.12 16.37 -3.07
N GLU A 592 21.18 15.93 -2.37
CA GLU A 592 22.31 15.21 -2.97
C GLU A 592 22.86 14.13 -2.02
N PHE A 593 23.41 13.06 -2.60
CA PHE A 593 24.21 12.10 -1.88
C PHE A 593 25.57 12.71 -1.54
N THR A 594 26.09 12.44 -0.35
CA THR A 594 27.36 12.98 0.16
C THR A 594 28.25 11.87 0.71
N ASP A 595 29.47 12.21 1.10
CA ASP A 595 30.42 11.37 1.85
C ASP A 595 30.69 11.95 3.26
N SER A 596 29.69 12.65 3.82
CA SER A 596 29.81 13.40 5.07
C SER A 596 29.84 12.54 6.34
N GLY A 597 29.50 11.26 6.23
CA GLY A 597 29.28 10.33 7.34
C GLY A 597 27.94 10.49 8.04
N ALA A 598 27.03 11.33 7.51
CA ALA A 598 25.76 11.66 8.15
C ALA A 598 24.59 11.78 7.17
N PHE A 599 23.40 11.48 7.69
CA PHE A 599 22.13 11.86 7.08
C PHE A 599 21.71 13.23 7.63
N VAL A 600 21.69 14.23 6.76
CA VAL A 600 21.41 15.63 7.08
C VAL A 600 20.07 16.03 6.45
N VAL A 601 19.19 16.58 7.27
CA VAL A 601 17.88 17.06 6.84
C VAL A 601 17.72 18.51 7.24
N ARG A 602 17.30 19.35 6.29
CA ARG A 602 16.97 20.76 6.50
C ARG A 602 15.57 21.09 6.02
N PHE A 603 15.05 22.21 6.48
CA PHE A 603 13.86 22.86 5.94
C PHE A 603 14.27 24.27 5.54
N ALA A 604 14.57 24.45 4.25
CA ALA A 604 15.28 25.62 3.73
C ALA A 604 16.60 25.86 4.50
N ASP A 605 16.69 26.95 5.25
CA ASP A 605 17.87 27.33 6.06
C ASP A 605 17.84 26.74 7.49
N THR A 606 16.75 26.09 7.89
CA THR A 606 16.57 25.56 9.25
C THR A 606 17.05 24.12 9.34
N PRO A 607 18.02 23.79 10.21
CA PRO A 607 18.42 22.41 10.48
C PRO A 607 17.28 21.60 11.11
N VAL A 608 17.02 20.39 10.61
CA VAL A 608 15.96 19.49 11.09
C VAL A 608 16.52 18.24 11.74
N ALA A 609 17.48 17.57 11.08
CA ALA A 609 18.12 16.37 11.59
C ALA A 609 19.59 16.28 11.15
N HIS A 610 20.43 15.70 12.01
CA HIS A 610 21.78 15.27 11.70
C HIS A 610 22.08 13.97 12.45
N ILE A 611 22.01 12.85 11.74
CA ILE A 611 22.21 11.51 12.31
C ILE A 611 23.40 10.86 11.61
N PRO A 612 24.47 10.45 12.31
CA PRO A 612 25.54 9.68 11.70
C PRO A 612 25.00 8.38 11.07
N ILE A 613 25.42 8.06 9.84
CA ILE A 613 24.92 6.88 9.10
C ILE A 613 25.13 5.60 9.91
N SER A 614 26.33 5.43 10.47
CA SER A 614 26.66 4.32 11.38
C SER A 614 25.73 4.21 12.59
N PHE A 615 25.27 5.33 13.16
CA PHE A 615 24.35 5.26 14.29
C PHE A 615 22.92 4.95 13.86
N LEU A 616 22.49 5.48 12.70
CA LEU A 616 21.17 5.21 12.14
C LEU A 616 20.96 3.70 11.93
N HIS A 617 21.95 2.99 11.39
CA HIS A 617 21.81 1.58 11.00
C HIS A 617 22.40 0.57 11.99
N ASP A 618 23.52 0.89 12.67
CA ASP A 618 24.18 -0.02 13.61
C ASP A 618 23.97 0.36 15.10
N GLY A 619 23.20 1.42 15.37
CA GLY A 619 22.98 1.92 16.73
C GLY A 619 21.96 1.12 17.56
N CYS A 620 21.08 0.34 16.91
CA CYS A 620 20.03 -0.42 17.57
C CYS A 620 20.61 -1.62 18.35
N PRO A 621 20.35 -1.77 19.67
CA PRO A 621 20.82 -2.92 20.43
C PRO A 621 20.20 -4.24 19.96
N GLN A 622 21.01 -5.30 19.82
CA GLN A 622 20.51 -6.62 19.41
C GLN A 622 19.55 -7.22 20.43
N LEU A 623 18.32 -7.53 19.98
CA LEU A 623 17.29 -8.17 20.79
C LEU A 623 17.75 -9.54 21.31
N GLN A 624 17.50 -9.82 22.58
CA GLN A 624 17.80 -11.09 23.25
C GLN A 624 16.48 -11.81 23.56
N LEU A 625 16.32 -13.05 23.09
CA LEU A 625 15.11 -13.84 23.28
C LEU A 625 15.40 -15.21 23.89
N GLU A 626 14.42 -15.72 24.63
CA GLU A 626 14.38 -17.08 25.14
C GLU A 626 13.23 -17.82 24.46
N SER A 627 13.45 -19.06 24.03
CA SER A 627 12.45 -19.87 23.34
C SER A 627 12.48 -21.31 23.86
N GLU A 628 11.30 -21.92 23.98
CA GLU A 628 11.17 -23.34 24.27
C GLU A 628 10.19 -24.03 23.31
N TRP A 629 10.46 -25.29 22.98
CA TRP A 629 9.57 -26.10 22.15
C TRP A 629 9.12 -27.35 22.88
N THR A 630 7.80 -27.62 22.81
CA THR A 630 7.17 -28.87 23.25
C THR A 630 6.11 -29.26 22.22
N PRO A 631 6.14 -30.48 21.65
CA PRO A 631 5.15 -30.90 20.69
C PRO A 631 3.72 -30.83 21.27
N PRO A 632 2.77 -30.27 20.51
CA PRO A 632 1.38 -30.24 20.92
C PRO A 632 0.80 -31.66 20.95
N GLN A 633 -0.09 -31.91 21.92
CA GLN A 633 -0.80 -33.18 22.03
C GLN A 633 -2.17 -33.06 21.36
N HIS A 634 -2.42 -33.95 20.39
CA HIS A 634 -3.68 -34.00 19.65
C HIS A 634 -4.42 -35.31 19.90
N GLU A 635 -5.74 -35.22 19.95
CA GLU A 635 -6.59 -36.41 19.93
C GLU A 635 -6.42 -37.13 18.58
N PRO A 636 -6.18 -38.46 18.56
CA PRO A 636 -6.07 -39.21 17.32
C PRO A 636 -7.33 -39.08 16.47
N PHE A 637 -7.19 -38.57 15.24
CA PHE A 637 -8.30 -38.52 14.30
C PHE A 637 -8.69 -39.92 13.84
N SER A 638 -9.95 -40.30 14.08
CA SER A 638 -10.54 -41.52 13.54
C SER A 638 -11.56 -41.16 12.46
N PRO A 639 -11.31 -41.50 11.17
CA PRO A 639 -12.25 -41.18 10.11
C PRO A 639 -13.58 -41.93 10.32
N PRO A 640 -14.73 -41.33 9.95
CA PRO A 640 -16.02 -41.97 10.14
C PRO A 640 -16.15 -43.20 9.22
N SER A 641 -16.68 -44.31 9.76
CA SER A 641 -17.03 -45.49 8.97
C SER A 641 -18.41 -45.31 8.34
N LEU A 642 -18.45 -45.02 7.04
CA LEU A 642 -19.68 -44.66 6.31
C LEU A 642 -19.90 -45.58 5.10
N ALA A 643 -21.16 -45.79 4.73
CA ALA A 643 -21.52 -46.40 3.45
C ALA A 643 -21.27 -45.40 2.29
N ALA A 644 -21.33 -45.87 1.04
CA ALA A 644 -21.08 -45.05 -0.15
C ALA A 644 -21.91 -43.75 -0.20
N THR A 645 -23.19 -43.80 0.21
CA THR A 645 -24.03 -42.60 0.32
C THR A 645 -23.46 -41.59 1.31
N GLY A 646 -23.07 -42.05 2.50
CA GLY A 646 -22.47 -41.17 3.52
C GLY A 646 -21.09 -40.63 3.10
N MET A 647 -20.31 -41.41 2.34
CA MET A 647 -19.07 -40.90 1.73
C MET A 647 -19.36 -39.80 0.69
N GLY A 648 -20.43 -39.96 -0.09
CA GLY A 648 -20.93 -38.92 -1.01
C GLY A 648 -21.30 -37.64 -0.27
N ASP A 649 -22.01 -37.75 0.86
CA ASP A 649 -22.37 -36.59 1.69
C ASP A 649 -21.13 -35.89 2.27
N VAL A 650 -20.12 -36.65 2.71
CA VAL A 650 -18.85 -36.09 3.17
C VAL A 650 -18.11 -35.38 2.03
N LEU A 651 -18.07 -35.97 0.83
CA LEU A 651 -17.45 -35.34 -0.34
C LEU A 651 -18.17 -34.03 -0.70
N CYS A 652 -19.50 -34.02 -0.74
CA CYS A 652 -20.30 -32.81 -0.98
C CYS A 652 -19.98 -31.71 0.05
N ARG A 653 -19.84 -32.09 1.32
CA ARG A 653 -19.42 -31.13 2.37
C ARG A 653 -18.01 -30.62 2.16
N LEU A 654 -17.06 -31.49 1.77
CA LEU A 654 -15.67 -31.09 1.52
C LEU A 654 -15.56 -30.09 0.37
N ILE A 655 -16.18 -30.38 -0.77
CA ILE A 655 -16.15 -29.49 -1.94
C ILE A 655 -16.91 -28.18 -1.74
N ALA A 656 -17.86 -28.15 -0.80
CA ALA A 656 -18.58 -26.94 -0.42
C ALA A 656 -17.79 -26.05 0.55
N ARG A 657 -16.68 -26.51 1.16
CA ARG A 657 -15.90 -25.68 2.08
C ARG A 657 -15.24 -24.53 1.33
N PRO A 658 -15.20 -23.31 1.87
CA PRO A 658 -14.52 -22.18 1.23
C PRO A 658 -13.06 -22.47 0.81
N ASN A 659 -12.33 -23.32 1.53
CA ASN A 659 -10.96 -23.71 1.17
C ASN A 659 -10.84 -24.66 -0.04
N VAL A 660 -11.93 -25.29 -0.47
CA VAL A 660 -11.95 -26.29 -1.58
C VAL A 660 -12.83 -25.84 -2.74
N ALA A 661 -13.92 -25.11 -2.44
CA ALA A 661 -14.85 -24.61 -3.43
C ALA A 661 -14.15 -23.73 -4.49
N SER A 662 -14.74 -23.64 -5.68
CA SER A 662 -14.20 -22.83 -6.77
C SER A 662 -13.98 -21.37 -6.35
N LYS A 663 -12.88 -20.77 -6.79
CA LYS A 663 -12.57 -19.34 -6.61
C LYS A 663 -12.83 -18.51 -7.87
N GLU A 664 -13.48 -19.12 -8.86
CA GLU A 664 -13.66 -18.56 -10.21
C GLU A 664 -14.25 -17.15 -10.23
N GLU A 665 -15.31 -16.89 -9.46
CA GLU A 665 -15.94 -15.57 -9.40
C GLU A 665 -14.96 -14.46 -8.98
N TRP A 666 -14.07 -14.76 -8.04
CA TRP A 666 -13.08 -13.83 -7.53
C TRP A 666 -11.91 -13.68 -8.48
N VAL A 667 -11.36 -14.81 -8.94
CA VAL A 667 -10.16 -14.84 -9.78
C VAL A 667 -10.41 -14.19 -11.13
N ARG A 668 -11.56 -14.45 -11.78
CA ARG A 668 -11.89 -13.88 -13.10
C ARG A 668 -12.03 -12.35 -13.14
N SER A 669 -12.11 -11.70 -11.99
CA SER A 669 -12.21 -10.24 -11.91
C SER A 669 -10.86 -9.54 -12.01
N TYR A 670 -9.75 -10.28 -11.86
CA TYR A 670 -8.42 -9.78 -12.15
C TYR A 670 -8.17 -9.75 -13.66
N ASP A 671 -7.36 -8.80 -14.12
CA ASP A 671 -6.72 -8.91 -15.42
C ASP A 671 -5.66 -10.01 -15.37
N HIS A 672 -5.67 -10.88 -16.39
CA HIS A 672 -4.71 -11.97 -16.56
C HIS A 672 -3.95 -11.90 -17.89
N GLU A 673 -4.14 -10.86 -18.70
CA GLU A 673 -3.76 -10.84 -20.12
C GLU A 673 -2.99 -9.60 -20.54
N VAL A 674 -3.06 -8.51 -19.79
CA VAL A 674 -2.33 -7.28 -20.08
C VAL A 674 -0.83 -7.60 -20.23
N ILE A 675 -0.15 -6.88 -21.14
CA ILE A 675 1.22 -7.15 -21.61
C ILE A 675 1.33 -8.39 -22.55
N ALA A 676 0.27 -9.19 -22.69
CA ALA A 676 0.17 -10.32 -23.63
C ALA A 676 1.24 -11.42 -23.41
N GLN A 677 1.52 -11.75 -22.15
CA GLN A 677 2.56 -12.72 -21.77
C GLN A 677 2.01 -14.06 -21.27
N SER A 678 0.72 -14.18 -20.95
CA SER A 678 0.14 -15.35 -20.28
C SER A 678 0.06 -16.57 -21.20
N VAL A 679 0.64 -17.69 -20.76
CA VAL A 679 0.63 -18.99 -21.46
C VAL A 679 -0.31 -19.97 -20.76
N ILE A 680 -0.02 -20.28 -19.48
CA ILE A 680 -0.92 -21.06 -18.62
C ILE A 680 -1.57 -20.09 -17.64
N LYS A 681 -2.90 -20.03 -17.73
CA LYS A 681 -3.77 -19.09 -17.03
C LYS A 681 -4.41 -19.77 -15.82
N PRO A 682 -4.97 -19.00 -14.85
CA PRO A 682 -5.68 -19.57 -13.71
C PRO A 682 -6.78 -20.55 -14.10
N PHE A 683 -7.45 -20.33 -15.25
CA PHE A 683 -8.39 -21.28 -15.83
C PHE A 683 -8.02 -21.61 -17.28
N CYS A 684 -7.91 -22.91 -17.55
CA CYS A 684 -7.54 -23.51 -18.82
C CYS A 684 -8.66 -24.47 -19.31
N GLY A 685 -8.37 -25.28 -20.34
CA GLY A 685 -9.33 -26.23 -20.92
C GLY A 685 -10.20 -25.63 -22.03
N VAL A 686 -11.02 -26.45 -22.68
CA VAL A 686 -11.81 -26.04 -23.87
C VAL A 686 -12.82 -24.94 -23.55
N ASN A 687 -13.38 -24.94 -22.34
CA ASN A 687 -14.34 -23.92 -21.89
C ASN A 687 -13.71 -22.88 -20.95
N HIS A 688 -12.38 -22.92 -20.75
CA HIS A 688 -11.67 -22.09 -19.79
C HIS A 688 -12.20 -22.22 -18.35
N ASP A 689 -12.59 -23.43 -17.93
CA ASP A 689 -13.21 -23.75 -16.64
C ASP A 689 -12.40 -24.76 -15.79
N ALA A 690 -11.23 -25.20 -16.28
CA ALA A 690 -10.33 -26.09 -15.55
C ALA A 690 -9.27 -25.27 -14.80
N PRO A 691 -9.21 -25.31 -13.46
CA PRO A 691 -8.19 -24.56 -12.72
C PRO A 691 -6.77 -25.07 -13.02
N GLY A 692 -5.82 -24.16 -13.16
CA GLY A 692 -4.39 -24.46 -13.26
C GLY A 692 -3.72 -24.47 -11.89
N ASP A 693 -2.72 -25.34 -11.70
CA ASP A 693 -1.96 -25.44 -10.44
C ASP A 693 -0.96 -24.28 -10.24
N ALA A 694 -0.45 -23.72 -11.33
CA ALA A 694 0.48 -22.59 -11.35
C ALA A 694 0.28 -21.76 -12.63
N ALA A 695 0.89 -20.57 -12.67
CA ALA A 695 0.90 -19.73 -13.86
C ALA A 695 2.18 -19.91 -14.66
N VAL A 696 2.08 -19.79 -15.98
CA VAL A 696 3.25 -19.70 -16.87
C VAL A 696 3.11 -18.46 -17.73
N ILE A 697 4.11 -17.59 -17.67
CA ILE A 697 4.23 -16.40 -18.52
C ILE A 697 5.40 -16.55 -19.49
N ALA A 698 5.33 -15.91 -20.65
CA ALA A 698 6.42 -15.77 -21.61
C ALA A 698 6.84 -14.29 -21.67
N PRO A 699 7.81 -13.86 -20.84
CA PRO A 699 8.16 -12.44 -20.68
C PRO A 699 8.71 -11.79 -21.95
N LEU A 700 9.34 -12.58 -22.82
CA LEU A 700 9.94 -12.13 -24.08
C LEU A 700 9.01 -12.46 -25.24
N LEU A 701 8.46 -11.42 -25.87
CA LEU A 701 7.52 -11.58 -27.00
C LEU A 701 8.17 -12.36 -28.15
N GLY A 702 7.48 -13.41 -28.60
CA GLY A 702 7.97 -14.32 -29.66
C GLY A 702 9.03 -15.33 -29.20
N GLY A 703 9.48 -15.27 -27.95
CA GLY A 703 10.34 -16.28 -27.34
C GLY A 703 9.58 -17.54 -26.92
N THR A 704 10.30 -18.62 -26.66
CA THR A 704 9.74 -19.90 -26.18
C THR A 704 10.11 -20.22 -24.73
N GLN A 705 10.83 -19.34 -24.06
CA GLN A 705 11.18 -19.48 -22.65
C GLN A 705 10.04 -18.95 -21.78
N GLY A 706 9.56 -19.77 -20.84
CA GLY A 706 8.48 -19.40 -19.92
C GLY A 706 8.96 -19.37 -18.48
N ALA A 707 8.47 -18.39 -17.70
CA ALA A 707 8.66 -18.31 -16.27
C ALA A 707 7.43 -18.89 -15.55
N VAL A 708 7.67 -19.74 -14.54
CA VAL A 708 6.63 -20.39 -13.75
C VAL A 708 6.46 -19.63 -12.44
N ILE A 709 5.21 -19.26 -12.10
CA ILE A 709 4.85 -18.62 -10.84
C ILE A 709 3.90 -19.54 -10.08
N SER A 710 4.33 -19.95 -8.89
CA SER A 710 3.61 -20.87 -8.02
C SER A 710 3.70 -20.42 -6.56
N ASN A 711 2.72 -20.82 -5.75
CA ASN A 711 2.71 -20.59 -4.31
C ASN A 711 2.31 -21.87 -3.55
N GLY A 712 2.58 -21.89 -2.25
CA GLY A 712 2.16 -22.94 -1.32
C GLY A 712 1.96 -22.36 0.08
N ILE A 713 0.89 -22.78 0.76
CA ILE A 713 0.51 -22.24 2.06
C ILE A 713 -0.29 -23.27 2.88
N THR A 714 0.34 -23.81 3.92
CA THR A 714 -0.22 -24.92 4.72
C THR A 714 -0.34 -24.59 6.22
N PRO A 715 -1.01 -23.52 6.65
CA PRO A 715 -0.94 -23.01 8.02
C PRO A 715 -1.46 -24.00 9.07
N ARG A 716 -2.40 -24.88 8.73
CA ARG A 716 -2.94 -25.89 9.66
C ARG A 716 -1.90 -26.90 10.15
N TYR A 717 -0.79 -27.06 9.44
CA TYR A 717 0.31 -27.91 9.91
C TYR A 717 1.02 -27.31 11.11
N SER A 718 0.94 -25.98 11.33
CA SER A 718 1.53 -25.32 12.51
C SER A 718 0.96 -25.84 13.82
N ASP A 719 -0.30 -26.31 13.79
CA ASP A 719 -0.98 -26.85 14.96
C ASP A 719 -0.29 -28.15 15.42
N ILE A 720 0.43 -28.84 14.52
CA ILE A 720 1.16 -30.07 14.78
C ILE A 720 2.65 -29.77 14.99
N ASP A 721 3.27 -29.10 14.01
CA ASP A 721 4.70 -28.87 13.97
C ASP A 721 5.07 -27.77 12.97
N ALA A 722 5.77 -26.73 13.43
CA ALA A 722 6.13 -25.58 12.61
C ALA A 722 7.12 -25.93 11.48
N TYR A 723 8.04 -26.88 11.71
CA TYR A 723 8.96 -27.33 10.66
C TYR A 723 8.20 -28.03 9.53
N SER A 724 7.27 -28.92 9.88
CA SER A 724 6.44 -29.64 8.92
C SER A 724 5.51 -28.71 8.15
N MET A 725 5.04 -27.62 8.78
CA MET A 725 4.31 -26.56 8.09
C MET A 725 5.15 -25.89 7.00
N ALA A 726 6.37 -25.47 7.33
CA ALA A 726 7.27 -24.84 6.37
C ALA A 726 7.63 -25.80 5.22
N ALA A 727 7.97 -27.06 5.55
CA ALA A 727 8.30 -28.08 4.56
C ALA A 727 7.13 -28.37 3.61
N ALA A 728 5.90 -28.48 4.14
CA ALA A 728 4.71 -28.71 3.33
C ALA A 728 4.37 -27.52 2.41
N SER A 729 4.59 -26.29 2.86
CA SER A 729 4.39 -25.09 2.03
C SER A 729 5.39 -25.01 0.88
N VAL A 730 6.66 -25.36 1.12
CA VAL A 730 7.69 -25.44 0.05
C VAL A 730 7.38 -26.58 -0.93
N ASP A 731 6.99 -27.74 -0.43
CA ASP A 731 6.60 -28.89 -1.26
C ASP A 731 5.38 -28.57 -2.15
N GLU A 732 4.36 -27.92 -1.60
CA GLU A 732 3.18 -27.51 -2.37
C GLU A 732 3.54 -26.54 -3.50
N ALA A 733 4.33 -25.51 -3.21
CA ALA A 733 4.80 -24.56 -4.22
C ALA A 733 5.55 -25.27 -5.35
N LEU A 734 6.48 -26.16 -5.01
CA LEU A 734 7.26 -26.90 -6.00
C LEU A 734 6.41 -27.88 -6.81
N ARG A 735 5.47 -28.61 -6.18
CA ARG A 735 4.57 -29.52 -6.88
C ARG A 735 3.68 -28.77 -7.87
N ASN A 736 3.15 -27.62 -7.46
CA ASN A 736 2.37 -26.74 -8.34
C ASN A 736 3.19 -26.28 -9.55
N ALA A 737 4.43 -25.87 -9.35
CA ALA A 737 5.34 -25.49 -10.43
C ALA A 737 5.62 -26.66 -11.41
N VAL A 738 5.87 -27.87 -10.91
CA VAL A 738 6.17 -29.04 -11.74
C VAL A 738 4.96 -29.51 -12.56
N CYS A 739 3.73 -29.29 -12.06
CA CYS A 739 2.50 -29.69 -12.76
C CYS A 739 2.29 -28.96 -14.10
N VAL A 740 2.92 -27.80 -14.31
CA VAL A 740 2.71 -26.96 -15.49
C VAL A 740 3.80 -27.10 -16.58
N GLY A 741 4.73 -28.04 -16.41
CA GLY A 741 5.80 -28.35 -17.36
C GLY A 741 7.17 -27.95 -16.84
#